data_AF-A0A935Y7R8-F1
#
_entry.id   AF-A0A935Y7R8-F1
#
_cell.length_a   1.000
_cell.length_b   1.000
_cell.length_c   1.000
_cell.angle_alpha   90.00
_cell.angle_beta   90.00
_cell.angle_gamma   90.00
#
_symmetry.space_group_name_H-M   'P 1'
#
loop_
_entity.id
_entity.type
_entity.pdbx_description
1 polymer ?
#
loop_
_entity_poly.entity_id
_entity_poly.type
_entity_poly.pdbx_seq_one_letter_code
_entity_poly.pdbx_strand_id
1 'polypeptide(L)'
;MHRISISVLNVVGLIFLMSSSNAFGQCDRKTDSLELVKIYNSTVGYNWSSPWPLYKPINQWQGVHLNIDGCVDSLELIVQNLGGPLPDLSFPELKYFEVTHNEHEGPVPQLECPKLKYLELELCSLVGKIPDYQNLKELEFLSLLDNHIEGPIPDFNMPKLEHLLLGRNNIASSIPPFSKLSKLKYLNLNINQFSGELPHFSLPELEVLFLGGNELTGGLINLEGLPNLRKLYAGGNYFSGEIPDFKNLDSLEILDLADNCLTGNMPALAGLKKLTFINVSGNQLSGSIPNFNLPEITALEMNNNYFSGQLPHFSFLKKVSNLDVSTNLLSGSIPSFDENKALMFLDLSNNILSGEIPVLDLPSLNFLYLNGNRFSDSLPNLNSLPVLSRLRIQDNQFTFTDLYKAKKINKFLYSPQLSFYHDTTFYWKKNELGIIDLNIDSSIDSNQYQWIKNDIPWSVPPGNSKHSNMLIFQNLNHDDYGRYYSIVTNPEFPDVNLMSKEISVRVCDVEQDSLQLVKLYQATSGDSWFNRLNWLQSGTSISDWYGVTTDKFGCVRSLQLNGNNLTGNLPDLEMNTLDSLDVSSNNLQGNLAHFNIDFIKLLNLRSNYLTGNLPVEIKNWKELEHLDLGDNQFTGELPEYIGNLHDLKTLRLDHNSFFGKIPGSISNLEHLRIGQVNLSFNQFDTLNQSMVLFCPLGVKILENTPVDNQFIQICSARCNGLDWEDMLKASWLKDTLAALLCANPDHIVRRFRSNAGFVEFRGLKLVYTKTSYYDVSKNTYRNIETNFYDCAGNLIEQTVEEGNSYNSRFGNLSDEMYRQLNYDEEWFCCNSIPIPTDNEETVPEKNKTVHSVTQLNCFPNPVGDYLKCSVDALVTQIKLINLQGRIFAELDRDRIQDNQVVVDFQQVPSGIYFIVINSSSDRNCFKVIKP
;
A
#
# COMPACT_ATOMS: atom_id res chain seq x y z
N MET A 1 10.79 30.42 84.22
CA MET A 1 10.84 28.95 84.07
C MET A 1 9.42 28.43 84.21
N HIS A 2 8.74 27.73 83.30
CA HIS A 2 8.92 27.26 81.92
C HIS A 2 7.48 27.11 81.33
N ARG A 3 7.14 27.78 80.24
CA ARG A 3 7.03 27.28 78.84
C ARG A 3 6.04 26.11 78.60
N ILE A 4 4.91 26.45 77.97
CA ILE A 4 4.28 25.93 76.74
C ILE A 4 2.76 26.04 76.89
N SER A 5 2.12 26.89 76.07
CA SER A 5 0.77 26.63 75.55
C SER A 5 0.49 27.56 74.36
N ILE A 6 0.35 26.93 73.20
CA ILE A 6 -0.63 27.16 72.11
C ILE A 6 -1.43 28.48 72.23
N SER A 7 -1.28 29.34 71.22
CA SER A 7 -2.24 30.40 70.90
C SER A 7 -2.43 30.49 69.38
N VAL A 8 -3.35 29.67 68.87
CA VAL A 8 -4.12 29.94 67.66
C VAL A 8 -5.33 30.77 68.09
N LEU A 9 -5.78 31.70 67.23
CA LEU A 9 -6.83 32.72 67.42
C LEU A 9 -6.41 34.01 68.15
N ASN A 10 -6.09 35.04 67.35
CA ASN A 10 -6.81 36.33 67.37
C ASN A 10 -5.98 37.43 66.71
N VAL A 11 -6.11 37.60 65.39
CA VAL A 11 -6.18 38.93 64.76
C VAL A 11 -7.07 38.83 63.51
N VAL A 12 -8.32 38.42 63.70
CA VAL A 12 -9.41 38.69 62.75
C VAL A 12 -10.41 39.53 63.53
N GLY A 13 -10.45 40.83 63.24
CA GLY A 13 -11.39 41.75 63.86
C GLY A 13 -10.73 42.95 64.52
N LEU A 14 -10.23 43.89 63.71
CA LEU A 14 -10.40 45.33 63.92
C LEU A 14 -9.85 46.07 62.70
N ILE A 15 -10.65 46.99 62.17
CA ILE A 15 -10.45 47.82 60.96
C ILE A 15 -11.08 47.23 59.68
N PHE A 16 -12.39 46.97 59.74
CA PHE A 16 -13.31 47.37 58.68
C PHE A 16 -13.93 48.70 59.14
N LEU A 17 -13.62 49.81 58.45
CA LEU A 17 -14.38 51.07 58.31
C LEU A 17 -13.43 52.21 57.89
N MET A 18 -13.13 52.28 56.59
CA MET A 18 -13.23 53.50 55.78
C MET A 18 -13.19 53.08 54.31
N SER A 19 -14.37 52.93 53.73
CA SER A 19 -14.53 52.93 52.28
C SER A 19 -14.33 54.36 51.78
N SER A 20 -13.29 54.58 50.99
CA SER A 20 -13.34 55.57 49.92
C SER A 20 -12.59 55.02 48.72
N SER A 21 -13.37 54.74 47.67
CA SER A 21 -12.94 54.66 46.28
C SER A 21 -11.71 55.51 45.96
N ASN A 22 -10.69 54.91 45.33
CA ASN A 22 -10.14 55.39 44.05
C ASN A 22 -8.91 54.58 43.57
N ALA A 23 -8.97 54.25 42.27
CA ALA A 23 -7.87 53.95 41.34
C ALA A 23 -7.17 52.57 41.39
N PHE A 24 -7.51 51.74 40.40
CA PHE A 24 -6.50 50.94 39.68
C PHE A 24 -5.31 51.85 39.33
N GLY A 25 -4.12 51.58 39.87
CA GLY A 25 -2.88 52.23 39.42
C GLY A 25 -1.97 52.84 40.49
N GLN A 26 -2.06 52.45 41.78
CA GLN A 26 -1.02 52.79 42.75
C GLN A 26 -0.33 51.54 43.30
N CYS A 27 1.00 51.57 43.27
CA CYS A 27 1.88 50.54 43.80
C CYS A 27 1.53 50.21 45.27
N ASP A 28 1.05 48.99 45.53
CA ASP A 28 0.80 48.48 46.89
C ASP A 28 1.75 47.32 47.23
N ARG A 29 2.83 47.69 47.91
CA ARG A 29 3.86 46.76 48.39
C ARG A 29 3.34 45.66 49.33
N LYS A 30 2.21 45.91 49.99
CA LYS A 30 1.58 44.92 50.87
C LYS A 30 0.96 43.81 50.04
N THR A 31 0.29 44.15 48.94
CA THR A 31 -0.28 43.18 48.00
C THR A 31 0.82 42.34 47.37
N ASP A 32 1.90 42.95 46.88
CA ASP A 32 3.06 42.22 46.34
C ASP A 32 3.66 41.22 47.35
N SER A 33 3.83 41.66 48.61
CA SER A 33 4.37 40.78 49.65
C SER A 33 3.46 39.59 49.94
N LEU A 34 2.13 39.76 49.86
CA LEU A 34 1.16 38.67 50.06
C LEU A 34 1.21 37.68 48.90
N GLU A 35 1.31 38.16 47.66
CA GLU A 35 1.45 37.31 46.46
C GLU A 35 2.78 36.52 46.48
N LEU A 36 3.89 37.15 46.84
CA LEU A 36 5.17 36.44 47.00
C LEU A 36 5.08 35.36 48.10
N VAL A 37 4.47 35.67 49.26
CA VAL A 37 4.27 34.66 50.33
C VAL A 37 3.35 33.52 49.88
N LYS A 38 2.39 33.79 48.99
CA LYS A 38 1.54 32.76 48.37
C LYS A 38 2.37 31.79 47.54
N ILE A 39 3.31 32.28 46.73
CA ILE A 39 4.27 31.46 45.99
C ILE A 39 5.12 30.64 46.95
N TYR A 40 5.73 31.28 47.95
CA TYR A 40 6.58 30.61 48.93
C TYR A 40 5.85 29.47 49.66
N ASN A 41 4.59 29.68 50.05
CA ASN A 41 3.84 28.64 50.78
C ASN A 41 3.38 27.49 49.88
N SER A 42 2.89 27.79 48.67
CA SER A 42 2.34 26.78 47.74
C SER A 42 3.41 25.87 47.13
N THR A 43 4.59 26.42 46.86
CA THR A 43 5.72 25.71 46.25
C THR A 43 6.72 25.16 47.26
N VAL A 44 6.34 25.10 48.55
CA VAL A 44 7.15 24.53 49.62
C VAL A 44 8.49 25.27 49.80
N GLY A 45 8.42 26.60 49.87
CA GLY A 45 9.51 27.58 49.96
C GLY A 45 10.65 27.27 50.91
N TYR A 46 10.36 26.58 52.01
CA TYR A 46 11.36 26.18 53.00
C TYR A 46 12.30 25.06 52.53
N ASN A 47 11.92 24.34 51.46
CA ASN A 47 12.71 23.28 50.83
C ASN A 47 13.40 23.74 49.54
N TRP A 48 13.24 25.01 49.16
CA TRP A 48 13.94 25.54 47.99
C TRP A 48 15.46 25.44 48.17
N SER A 49 16.20 25.36 47.08
CA SER A 49 17.66 25.41 47.08
C SER A 49 18.18 26.69 47.76
N SER A 50 17.47 27.82 47.55
CA SER A 50 17.73 29.11 48.19
C SER A 50 16.43 29.75 48.71
N PRO A 51 15.95 29.37 49.91
CA PRO A 51 14.72 29.89 50.48
C PRO A 51 14.78 31.41 50.72
N TRP A 52 13.68 32.11 50.45
CA TRP A 52 13.60 33.54 50.71
C TRP A 52 13.72 33.86 52.22
N PRO A 53 14.55 34.84 52.60
CA PRO A 53 14.67 35.27 53.98
C PRO A 53 13.47 36.13 54.39
N LEU A 54 12.39 35.50 54.85
CA LEU A 54 11.11 36.16 55.19
C LEU A 54 11.22 37.30 56.23
N TYR A 55 12.34 37.39 56.95
CA TYR A 55 12.65 38.46 57.91
C TYR A 55 13.32 39.69 57.29
N LYS A 56 13.70 39.64 56.00
CA LYS A 56 14.30 40.73 55.23
C LYS A 56 13.27 41.36 54.29
N PRO A 57 13.47 42.63 53.87
CA PRO A 57 12.60 43.26 52.87
C PRO A 57 12.67 42.52 51.52
N ILE A 58 11.54 42.50 50.79
CA ILE A 58 11.35 41.72 49.55
C ILE A 58 12.35 42.06 48.43
N ASN A 59 12.94 43.26 48.44
CA ASN A 59 14.00 43.64 47.48
C ASN A 59 15.35 42.96 47.73
N GLN A 60 15.47 42.16 48.79
CA GLN A 60 16.63 41.32 49.07
C GLN A 60 16.34 39.83 48.84
N TRP A 61 15.13 39.49 48.38
CA TRP A 61 14.76 38.12 48.08
C TRP A 61 15.30 37.75 46.70
N GLN A 62 15.93 36.58 46.60
CA GLN A 62 16.53 36.14 45.34
C GLN A 62 15.48 36.08 44.24
N GLY A 63 15.77 36.69 43.08
CA GLY A 63 14.87 36.71 41.93
C GLY A 63 13.71 37.71 42.02
N VAL A 64 13.58 38.49 43.09
CA VAL A 64 12.54 39.53 43.22
C VAL A 64 13.15 40.89 42.89
N HIS A 65 12.62 41.55 41.85
CA HIS A 65 13.03 42.88 41.45
C HIS A 65 11.88 43.87 41.57
N LEU A 66 12.21 45.10 41.97
CA LEU A 66 11.23 46.16 42.16
C LEU A 66 11.46 47.31 41.18
N ASN A 67 10.37 47.91 40.72
CA ASN A 67 10.39 49.16 39.97
C ASN A 67 10.77 50.36 40.85
N ILE A 68 10.84 51.55 40.24
CA ILE A 68 11.18 52.81 40.92
C ILE A 68 10.19 53.18 42.04
N ASP A 69 8.94 52.74 41.93
CA ASP A 69 7.88 52.95 42.93
C ASP A 69 7.92 51.91 44.06
N GLY A 70 8.80 50.90 43.95
CA GLY A 70 9.03 49.87 44.96
C GLY A 70 8.09 48.67 44.88
N CYS A 71 7.40 48.47 43.76
CA CYS A 71 6.55 47.30 43.48
C CYS A 71 7.26 46.26 42.63
N VAL A 72 6.88 45.01 42.76
CA VAL A 72 7.46 43.87 42.04
C VAL A 72 7.17 44.01 40.55
N ASP A 73 8.23 44.12 39.75
CA ASP A 73 8.14 44.24 38.29
C ASP A 73 8.88 43.14 37.52
N SER A 74 9.80 42.41 38.17
CA SER A 74 10.34 41.14 37.67
C SER A 74 10.40 40.09 38.78
N LEU A 75 10.08 38.85 38.42
CA LEU A 75 10.19 37.67 39.27
C LEU A 75 10.86 36.52 38.50
N GLU A 76 12.02 36.07 38.99
CA GLU A 76 12.86 35.04 38.37
C GLU A 76 13.12 33.89 39.35
N LEU A 77 12.52 32.73 39.11
CA LEU A 77 12.59 31.54 39.97
C LEU A 77 13.24 30.35 39.22
N ILE A 78 14.52 30.52 38.88
CA ILE A 78 15.29 29.53 38.11
C ILE A 78 15.96 28.53 39.07
N VAL A 79 15.79 27.22 38.81
CA VAL A 79 16.48 26.12 39.51
C VAL A 79 16.37 26.22 41.04
N GLN A 80 15.15 26.40 41.54
CA GLN A 80 14.85 26.53 42.98
C GLN A 80 14.41 25.22 43.64
N ASN A 81 14.20 24.14 42.87
CA ASN A 81 13.61 22.89 43.35
C ASN A 81 12.24 23.14 44.02
N LEU A 82 11.37 23.85 43.30
CA LEU A 82 9.99 24.12 43.74
C LEU A 82 9.27 22.77 43.95
N GLY A 83 8.67 22.55 45.12
CA GLY A 83 8.11 21.24 45.49
C GLY A 83 6.58 21.12 45.41
N GLY A 84 5.88 22.19 45.01
CA GLY A 84 4.42 22.24 44.94
C GLY A 84 3.94 23.18 43.83
N PRO A 85 2.62 23.23 43.55
CA PRO A 85 2.09 23.92 42.37
C PRO A 85 2.28 25.43 42.46
N LEU A 86 2.47 26.08 41.31
CA LEU A 86 2.38 27.53 41.21
C LEU A 86 0.92 27.96 41.49
N PRO A 87 0.70 28.94 42.39
CA PRO A 87 -0.63 29.44 42.65
C PRO A 87 -1.04 30.43 41.57
N ASP A 88 -2.34 30.71 41.44
CA ASP A 88 -2.80 31.87 40.65
C ASP A 88 -2.25 33.17 41.24
N LEU A 89 -1.84 34.12 40.40
CA LEU A 89 -1.14 35.34 40.83
C LEU A 89 -1.78 36.63 40.30
N SER A 90 -1.72 37.68 41.11
CA SER A 90 -2.19 39.02 40.75
C SER A 90 -1.18 40.09 41.16
N PHE A 91 -0.22 40.37 40.27
CA PHE A 91 0.75 41.46 40.45
C PHE A 91 0.44 42.61 39.48
N PRO A 92 0.02 43.80 39.97
CA PRO A 92 -0.39 44.91 39.11
C PRO A 92 0.74 45.50 38.24
N GLU A 93 1.98 45.41 38.71
CA GLU A 93 3.16 46.03 38.09
C GLU A 93 4.14 45.02 37.45
N LEU A 94 3.85 43.71 37.54
CA LEU A 94 4.73 42.65 37.04
C LEU A 94 4.82 42.69 35.51
N LYS A 95 6.05 42.74 35.01
CA LYS A 95 6.38 42.76 33.57
C LYS A 95 7.10 41.49 33.13
N TYR A 96 7.88 40.88 34.01
CA TYR A 96 8.68 39.69 33.71
C TYR A 96 8.40 38.62 34.76
N PHE A 97 8.01 37.43 34.31
CA PHE A 97 7.83 36.29 35.16
C PHE A 97 8.46 35.05 34.53
N GLU A 98 9.51 34.55 35.17
CA GLU A 98 10.25 33.38 34.74
C GLU A 98 10.29 32.32 35.85
N VAL A 99 9.90 31.10 35.50
CA VAL A 99 10.09 29.90 36.32
C VAL A 99 10.60 28.80 35.39
N THR A 100 11.90 28.47 35.46
CA THR A 100 12.50 27.49 34.56
C THR A 100 13.29 26.42 35.33
N HIS A 101 13.29 25.20 34.80
CA HIS A 101 14.06 24.05 35.32
C HIS A 101 13.71 23.72 36.79
N ASN A 102 12.43 23.50 37.08
CA ASN A 102 11.95 23.12 38.41
C ASN A 102 11.05 21.89 38.31
N GLU A 103 11.28 20.85 39.12
CA GLU A 103 10.48 19.63 39.10
C GLU A 103 9.14 19.74 39.88
N HIS A 104 8.46 20.88 39.79
CA HIS A 104 7.17 21.04 40.48
C HIS A 104 6.02 20.49 39.65
N GLU A 105 5.03 19.85 40.27
CA GLU A 105 3.82 19.39 39.57
C GLU A 105 2.65 20.34 39.87
N GLY A 106 1.88 20.71 38.84
CA GLY A 106 0.71 21.57 39.01
C GLY A 106 0.12 22.06 37.69
N PRO A 107 -1.10 22.64 37.71
CA PRO A 107 -1.67 23.27 36.54
C PRO A 107 -0.90 24.55 36.15
N VAL A 108 -1.01 24.96 34.88
CA VAL A 108 -0.59 26.29 34.45
C VAL A 108 -1.40 27.35 35.24
N PRO A 109 -0.76 28.29 35.96
CA PRO A 109 -1.46 29.22 36.84
C PRO A 109 -2.25 30.28 36.08
N GLN A 110 -3.42 30.68 36.58
CA GLN A 110 -4.11 31.86 36.09
C GLN A 110 -3.36 33.13 36.55
N LEU A 111 -3.15 34.07 35.62
CA LEU A 111 -2.46 35.32 35.89
C LEU A 111 -3.36 36.53 35.64
N GLU A 112 -3.46 37.41 36.62
CA GLU A 112 -4.13 38.72 36.54
C GLU A 112 -3.09 39.85 36.58
N CYS A 113 -2.09 39.78 35.71
CA CYS A 113 -0.96 40.71 35.66
C CYS A 113 -1.03 41.59 34.40
N PRO A 114 -1.76 42.72 34.40
CA PRO A 114 -2.10 43.47 33.19
C PRO A 114 -0.91 44.10 32.46
N LYS A 115 0.25 44.24 33.14
CA LYS A 115 1.49 44.80 32.58
C LYS A 115 2.50 43.73 32.17
N LEU A 116 2.14 42.44 32.25
CA LEU A 116 3.05 41.34 31.94
C LEU A 116 3.42 41.36 30.46
N LYS A 117 4.72 41.37 30.19
CA LYS A 117 5.33 41.36 28.86
C LYS A 117 6.00 40.03 28.54
N TYR A 118 6.54 39.38 29.56
CA TYR A 118 7.32 38.16 29.42
C TYR A 118 6.84 37.12 30.43
N LEU A 119 6.39 35.96 29.91
CA LEU A 119 6.02 34.80 30.71
C LEU A 119 6.74 33.57 30.18
N GLU A 120 7.57 32.97 31.04
CA GLU A 120 8.32 31.77 30.72
C GLU A 120 8.18 30.74 31.83
N LEU A 121 7.58 29.59 31.51
CA LEU A 121 7.36 28.47 32.42
C LEU A 121 7.85 27.17 31.77
N GLU A 122 9.15 27.02 31.57
CA GLU A 122 9.76 25.88 30.85
C GLU A 122 10.32 24.80 31.79
N LEU A 123 10.28 23.53 31.38
CA LEU A 123 10.85 22.40 32.15
C LEU A 123 10.32 22.38 33.59
N CYS A 124 9.00 22.52 33.71
CA CYS A 124 8.30 22.70 34.98
C CYS A 124 7.28 21.61 35.27
N SER A 125 7.29 20.48 34.54
CA SER A 125 6.32 19.37 34.67
C SER A 125 4.84 19.82 34.77
N LEU A 126 4.50 20.96 34.18
CA LEU A 126 3.16 21.55 34.28
C LEU A 126 2.13 20.69 33.53
N VAL A 127 0.94 20.55 34.09
CA VAL A 127 -0.17 19.75 33.55
C VAL A 127 -1.41 20.60 33.29
N GLY A 128 -2.47 20.01 32.75
CA GLY A 128 -3.75 20.67 32.56
C GLY A 128 -3.76 21.64 31.37
N LYS A 129 -4.78 22.50 31.32
CA LYS A 129 -5.05 23.38 30.18
C LYS A 129 -4.36 24.73 30.31
N ILE A 130 -4.01 25.32 29.17
CA ILE A 130 -3.54 26.71 29.12
C ILE A 130 -4.71 27.66 29.40
N PRO A 131 -4.60 28.59 30.37
CA PRO A 131 -5.60 29.61 30.59
C PRO A 131 -5.74 30.57 29.40
N ASP A 132 -6.92 31.18 29.22
CA ASP A 132 -7.19 32.04 28.06
C ASP A 132 -6.45 33.39 28.08
N TYR A 133 -5.94 33.77 29.26
CA TYR A 133 -5.18 34.99 29.52
C TYR A 133 -5.79 36.26 28.88
N GLN A 134 -7.12 36.41 28.93
CA GLN A 134 -7.82 37.52 28.24
C GLN A 134 -7.30 38.92 28.60
N ASN A 135 -6.75 39.10 29.80
CA ASN A 135 -6.29 40.38 30.33
C ASN A 135 -4.80 40.71 30.04
N LEU A 136 -4.01 39.76 29.52
CA LEU A 136 -2.57 39.95 29.27
C LEU A 136 -2.31 40.63 27.91
N LYS A 137 -2.83 41.85 27.73
CA LYS A 137 -2.75 42.59 26.45
C LYS A 137 -1.35 43.09 26.09
N GLU A 138 -0.47 43.17 27.09
CA GLU A 138 0.90 43.66 26.96
C GLU A 138 1.91 42.53 26.70
N LEU A 139 1.47 41.27 26.66
CA LEU A 139 2.36 40.11 26.52
C LEU A 139 3.03 40.10 25.14
N GLU A 140 4.35 40.01 25.14
CA GLU A 140 5.25 39.98 23.98
C GLU A 140 5.88 38.59 23.81
N PHE A 141 6.07 37.85 24.91
CA PHE A 141 6.67 36.51 24.92
C PHE A 141 5.90 35.58 25.86
N LEU A 142 5.52 34.41 25.34
CA LEU A 142 4.92 33.31 26.09
C LEU A 142 5.64 32.00 25.76
N SER A 143 6.26 31.39 26.75
CA SER A 143 6.81 30.04 26.64
C SER A 143 6.28 29.10 27.72
N LEU A 144 5.87 27.93 27.29
CA LEU A 144 5.44 26.79 28.09
C LEU A 144 6.13 25.50 27.59
N LEU A 145 7.32 25.62 26.98
CA LEU A 145 8.07 24.50 26.41
C LEU A 145 8.39 23.42 27.46
N ASP A 146 8.46 22.16 27.01
CA ASP A 146 8.91 21.05 27.83
C ASP A 146 8.11 20.85 29.13
N ASN A 147 6.80 20.66 28.97
CA ASN A 147 5.87 20.35 30.06
C ASN A 147 4.94 19.17 29.66
N HIS A 148 3.87 18.96 30.42
CA HIS A 148 2.87 17.93 30.22
C HIS A 148 1.47 18.53 29.98
N ILE A 149 1.41 19.71 29.36
CA ILE A 149 0.19 20.48 29.14
C ILE A 149 -0.72 19.75 28.16
N GLU A 150 -2.03 19.78 28.44
CA GLU A 150 -3.07 19.06 27.69
C GLU A 150 -4.26 19.96 27.34
N GLY A 151 -5.17 19.44 26.51
CA GLY A 151 -6.38 20.14 26.09
C GLY A 151 -6.14 21.29 25.10
N PRO A 152 -7.22 21.94 24.61
CA PRO A 152 -7.11 22.82 23.46
C PRO A 152 -6.39 24.14 23.76
N ILE A 153 -5.65 24.65 22.77
CA ILE A 153 -5.08 26.01 22.84
C ILE A 153 -6.21 27.05 22.67
N PRO A 154 -6.32 28.05 23.56
CA PRO A 154 -7.21 29.20 23.37
C PRO A 154 -6.84 30.04 22.14
N ASP A 155 -7.84 30.61 21.45
CA ASP A 155 -7.59 31.67 20.45
C ASP A 155 -7.23 32.98 21.18
N PHE A 156 -5.94 33.11 21.53
CA PHE A 156 -5.41 34.20 22.33
C PHE A 156 -5.75 35.58 21.76
N ASN A 157 -6.02 36.54 22.64
CA ASN A 157 -6.24 37.94 22.30
C ASN A 157 -5.10 38.81 22.83
N MET A 158 -3.89 38.58 22.32
CA MET A 158 -2.63 39.21 22.74
C MET A 158 -1.99 39.93 21.54
N PRO A 159 -2.40 41.18 21.23
CA PRO A 159 -2.01 41.85 19.98
C PRO A 159 -0.52 42.24 19.89
N LYS A 160 0.24 42.13 20.99
CA LYS A 160 1.68 42.42 21.04
C LYS A 160 2.55 41.16 21.05
N LEU A 161 1.95 39.96 21.07
CA LEU A 161 2.69 38.72 21.21
C LEU A 161 3.58 38.48 19.98
N GLU A 162 4.88 38.35 20.21
CA GLU A 162 5.89 38.11 19.17
C GLU A 162 6.37 36.65 19.17
N HIS A 163 6.37 35.99 20.34
CA HIS A 163 6.83 34.61 20.52
C HIS A 163 5.78 33.78 21.28
N LEU A 164 5.35 32.68 20.66
CA LEU A 164 4.49 31.67 21.28
C LEU A 164 5.15 30.30 21.17
N LEU A 165 5.65 29.78 22.30
CA LEU A 165 6.41 28.53 22.35
C LEU A 165 5.69 27.50 23.23
N LEU A 166 5.08 26.50 22.59
CA LEU A 166 4.27 25.45 23.22
C LEU A 166 4.74 24.02 22.87
N GLY A 167 5.91 23.89 22.25
CA GLY A 167 6.47 22.60 21.85
C GLY A 167 6.78 21.66 23.03
N ARG A 168 6.89 20.35 22.75
CA ARG A 168 7.20 19.28 23.72
C ARG A 168 6.20 19.28 24.89
N ASN A 169 4.93 19.09 24.55
CA ASN A 169 3.79 18.98 25.46
C ASN A 169 2.86 17.83 25.01
N ASN A 170 1.70 17.67 25.68
CA ASN A 170 0.70 16.63 25.40
C ASN A 170 -0.59 17.22 24.79
N ILE A 171 -0.47 18.29 23.99
CA ILE A 171 -1.65 19.01 23.49
C ILE A 171 -2.29 18.23 22.34
N ALA A 172 -3.49 17.68 22.59
CA ALA A 172 -4.28 16.89 21.64
C ALA A 172 -5.53 17.64 21.14
N SER A 173 -5.33 18.62 20.25
CA SER A 173 -6.44 19.40 19.67
C SER A 173 -6.13 19.86 18.24
N SER A 174 -7.08 20.54 17.60
CA SER A 174 -6.77 21.32 16.40
C SER A 174 -6.03 22.61 16.74
N ILE A 175 -5.28 23.14 15.79
CA ILE A 175 -4.58 24.43 15.91
C ILE A 175 -5.57 25.56 15.59
N PRO A 176 -5.73 26.58 16.45
CA PRO A 176 -6.55 27.76 16.14
C PRO A 176 -5.85 28.70 15.13
N PRO A 177 -6.60 29.56 14.41
CA PRO A 177 -6.03 30.40 13.35
C PRO A 177 -5.14 31.55 13.87
N PHE A 178 -5.18 31.85 15.18
CA PHE A 178 -4.42 32.92 15.82
C PHE A 178 -4.65 34.32 15.20
N SER A 179 -5.86 34.60 14.70
CA SER A 179 -6.17 35.79 13.89
C SER A 179 -5.92 37.14 14.59
N LYS A 180 -5.69 37.15 15.90
CA LYS A 180 -5.43 38.36 16.70
C LYS A 180 -3.96 38.56 17.04
N LEU A 181 -3.07 37.64 16.67
CA LEU A 181 -1.64 37.67 16.98
C LEU A 181 -0.84 38.28 15.82
N SER A 182 -1.19 39.50 15.40
CA SER A 182 -0.63 40.13 14.19
C SER A 182 0.87 40.48 14.29
N LYS A 183 1.45 40.47 15.49
CA LYS A 183 2.87 40.69 15.78
C LYS A 183 3.69 39.40 15.95
N LEU A 184 3.05 38.24 15.79
CA LEU A 184 3.70 36.96 16.01
C LEU A 184 4.79 36.73 14.96
N LYS A 185 6.03 36.52 15.42
CA LYS A 185 7.22 36.25 14.60
C LYS A 185 7.67 34.79 14.72
N TYR A 186 7.47 34.19 15.89
CA TYR A 186 7.89 32.82 16.18
C TYR A 186 6.73 32.02 16.78
N LEU A 187 6.34 30.96 16.09
CA LEU A 187 5.34 30.01 16.56
C LEU A 187 5.96 28.60 16.65
N ASN A 188 6.04 28.05 17.85
CA ASN A 188 6.56 26.70 18.08
C ASN A 188 5.51 25.78 18.69
N LEU A 189 5.07 24.79 17.91
CA LEU A 189 4.09 23.77 18.28
C LEU A 189 4.64 22.33 18.14
N ASN A 190 5.96 22.16 17.95
CA ASN A 190 6.59 20.87 17.70
C ASN A 190 6.35 19.85 18.83
N ILE A 191 6.34 18.55 18.50
CA ILE A 191 6.32 17.44 19.48
C ILE A 191 5.12 17.61 20.43
N ASN A 192 3.93 17.44 19.87
CA ASN A 192 2.63 17.47 20.56
C ASN A 192 1.72 16.42 19.89
N GLN A 193 0.41 16.50 20.13
CA GLN A 193 -0.60 15.64 19.52
C GLN A 193 -1.60 16.48 18.69
N PHE A 194 -1.14 17.58 18.08
CA PHE A 194 -2.03 18.43 17.27
C PHE A 194 -2.58 17.63 16.09
N SER A 195 -3.90 17.66 15.90
CA SER A 195 -4.61 16.86 14.90
C SER A 195 -5.49 17.73 13.99
N GLY A 196 -5.93 17.15 12.87
CA GLY A 196 -6.75 17.86 11.87
C GLY A 196 -5.93 18.67 10.88
N GLU A 197 -6.61 19.48 10.06
CA GLU A 197 -5.96 20.28 9.01
C GLU A 197 -5.35 21.57 9.55
N LEU A 198 -4.31 22.08 8.87
CA LEU A 198 -3.76 23.40 9.18
C LEU A 198 -4.82 24.49 8.95
N PRO A 199 -5.03 25.40 9.92
CA PRO A 199 -5.93 26.53 9.73
C PRO A 199 -5.34 27.53 8.73
N HIS A 200 -6.20 28.37 8.16
CA HIS A 200 -5.75 29.51 7.37
C HIS A 200 -5.07 30.53 8.29
N PHE A 201 -3.74 30.55 8.31
CA PHE A 201 -3.00 31.58 9.03
C PHE A 201 -3.07 32.92 8.28
N SER A 202 -3.14 34.01 9.04
CA SER A 202 -3.01 35.38 8.54
C SER A 202 -2.07 36.15 9.48
N LEU A 203 -0.80 35.72 9.49
CA LEU A 203 0.23 36.18 10.42
C LEU A 203 1.34 36.87 9.63
N PRO A 204 1.19 38.17 9.30
CA PRO A 204 2.04 38.85 8.33
C PRO A 204 3.49 39.04 8.79
N GLU A 205 3.76 39.00 10.10
CA GLU A 205 5.10 39.14 10.68
C GLU A 205 5.76 37.79 10.99
N LEU A 206 5.10 36.66 10.73
CA LEU A 206 5.62 35.35 11.09
C LEU A 206 6.85 35.00 10.26
N GLU A 207 7.96 34.73 10.94
CA GLU A 207 9.24 34.37 10.33
C GLU A 207 9.54 32.88 10.48
N VAL A 208 9.14 32.26 11.60
CA VAL A 208 9.48 30.88 11.92
C VAL A 208 8.26 30.11 12.43
N LEU A 209 7.99 28.98 11.79
CA LEU A 209 6.89 28.09 12.11
C LEU A 209 7.40 26.65 12.33
N PHE A 210 7.22 26.15 13.55
CA PHE A 210 7.53 24.77 13.93
C PHE A 210 6.24 23.99 14.21
N LEU A 211 6.00 22.93 13.44
CA LEU A 211 4.82 22.05 13.44
C LEU A 211 5.16 20.54 13.51
N GLY A 212 6.43 20.17 13.39
CA GLY A 212 6.87 18.79 13.30
C GLY A 212 6.65 17.94 14.55
N GLY A 213 6.49 16.62 14.35
CA GLY A 213 6.19 15.66 15.41
C GLY A 213 4.78 15.83 15.98
N ASN A 214 3.77 15.86 15.11
CA ASN A 214 2.36 16.00 15.47
C ASN A 214 1.49 15.02 14.64
N GLU A 215 0.17 15.13 14.74
CA GLU A 215 -0.81 14.31 14.03
C GLU A 215 -1.58 15.12 12.96
N LEU A 216 -0.95 16.15 12.39
CA LEU A 216 -1.61 17.06 11.44
C LEU A 216 -1.87 16.36 10.09
N THR A 217 -3.05 16.60 9.52
CA THR A 217 -3.54 15.97 8.28
C THR A 217 -3.85 17.01 7.20
N GLY A 218 -4.30 16.55 6.03
CA GLY A 218 -4.70 17.41 4.92
C GLY A 218 -3.54 17.86 4.04
N GLY A 219 -3.82 18.74 3.07
CA GLY A 219 -2.82 19.29 2.17
C GLY A 219 -1.98 20.40 2.78
N LEU A 220 -0.75 20.60 2.29
CA LEU A 220 0.11 21.75 2.61
C LEU A 220 -0.43 23.10 2.04
N ILE A 221 -1.73 23.20 1.77
CA ILE A 221 -2.31 24.33 1.06
C ILE A 221 -2.80 25.40 2.03
N ASN A 222 -1.94 26.40 2.25
CA ASN A 222 -2.23 27.84 2.29
C ASN A 222 -1.27 28.58 3.24
N LEU A 223 -0.08 28.86 2.73
CA LEU A 223 0.92 29.71 3.41
C LEU A 223 0.95 31.13 2.83
N GLU A 224 0.01 31.50 1.95
CA GLU A 224 -0.02 32.84 1.33
C GLU A 224 -0.20 33.97 2.36
N GLY A 225 -0.84 33.66 3.50
CA GLY A 225 -0.98 34.57 4.64
C GLY A 225 0.28 34.77 5.48
N LEU A 226 1.42 34.18 5.09
CA LEU A 226 2.70 34.20 5.81
C LEU A 226 3.85 34.78 4.94
N PRO A 227 3.72 36.01 4.39
CA PRO A 227 4.65 36.55 3.39
C PRO A 227 6.11 36.72 3.86
N ASN A 228 6.33 36.78 5.18
CA ASN A 228 7.66 36.94 5.78
C ASN A 228 8.25 35.62 6.29
N LEU A 229 7.63 34.48 6.00
CA LEU A 229 8.09 33.18 6.49
C LEU A 229 9.48 32.87 5.93
N ARG A 230 10.41 32.56 6.84
CA ARG A 230 11.80 32.21 6.57
C ARG A 230 12.07 30.75 6.83
N LYS A 231 11.43 30.16 7.84
CA LYS A 231 11.68 28.77 8.23
C LYS A 231 10.38 28.04 8.51
N LEU A 232 10.18 26.94 7.80
CA LEU A 232 9.07 26.03 8.00
C LEU A 232 9.61 24.64 8.35
N TYR A 233 9.24 24.16 9.54
CA TYR A 233 9.52 22.80 9.99
C TYR A 233 8.20 22.07 10.24
N ALA A 234 7.80 21.19 9.33
CA ALA A 234 6.54 20.45 9.38
C ALA A 234 6.73 18.93 9.28
N GLY A 235 7.97 18.44 9.44
CA GLY A 235 8.27 17.02 9.32
C GLY A 235 7.72 16.14 10.45
N GLY A 236 7.44 14.86 10.20
CA GLY A 236 6.85 13.94 11.19
C GLY A 236 5.40 14.26 11.49
N ASN A 237 4.56 14.29 10.44
CA ASN A 237 3.12 14.53 10.47
C ASN A 237 2.40 13.59 9.47
N TYR A 238 1.10 13.79 9.26
CA TYR A 238 0.29 13.05 8.28
C TYR A 238 -0.19 13.94 7.12
N PHE A 239 0.57 14.98 6.75
CA PHE A 239 0.22 15.80 5.58
C PHE A 239 0.23 14.96 4.32
N SER A 240 -0.78 15.14 3.45
CA SER A 240 -0.95 14.38 2.21
C SER A 240 -1.23 15.30 1.02
N GLY A 241 -1.30 14.74 -0.19
CA GLY A 241 -1.46 15.55 -1.41
C GLY A 241 -0.12 16.15 -1.89
N GLU A 242 -0.19 17.07 -2.84
CA GLU A 242 0.99 17.59 -3.54
C GLU A 242 1.67 18.75 -2.80
N ILE A 243 2.99 18.88 -2.99
CA ILE A 243 3.76 20.04 -2.52
C ILE A 243 3.48 21.23 -3.46
N PRO A 244 2.95 22.37 -2.96
CA PRO A 244 2.72 23.55 -3.78
C PRO A 244 4.04 24.26 -4.11
N ASP A 245 4.06 25.10 -5.14
CA ASP A 245 5.25 25.89 -5.55
C ASP A 245 5.51 27.10 -4.62
N PHE A 246 4.80 27.21 -3.49
CA PHE A 246 4.92 28.25 -2.46
C PHE A 246 5.06 29.68 -3.02
N LYS A 247 4.14 30.07 -3.91
CA LYS A 247 4.15 31.40 -4.53
C LYS A 247 4.23 32.51 -3.48
N ASN A 248 5.08 33.50 -3.73
CA ASN A 248 5.27 34.70 -2.89
C ASN A 248 5.94 34.47 -1.51
N LEU A 249 6.57 33.30 -1.27
CA LEU A 249 7.41 33.08 -0.07
C LEU A 249 8.90 33.34 -0.36
N ASP A 250 9.23 34.46 -0.98
CA ASP A 250 10.59 34.80 -1.45
C ASP A 250 11.65 34.89 -0.33
N SER A 251 11.19 34.95 0.93
CA SER A 251 12.03 35.00 2.12
C SER A 251 12.38 33.62 2.68
N LEU A 252 11.83 32.52 2.14
CA LEU A 252 12.02 31.18 2.68
C LEU A 252 13.47 30.70 2.54
N GLU A 253 14.06 30.32 3.66
CA GLU A 253 15.44 29.85 3.83
C GLU A 253 15.50 28.35 4.14
N ILE A 254 14.51 27.83 4.87
CA ILE A 254 14.44 26.44 5.32
C ILE A 254 13.04 25.89 5.05
N LEU A 255 12.98 24.77 4.35
CA LEU A 255 11.77 23.99 4.12
C LEU A 255 12.02 22.54 4.55
N ASP A 256 11.41 22.13 5.65
CA ASP A 256 11.47 20.76 6.16
C ASP A 256 10.07 20.16 6.24
N LEU A 257 9.82 19.17 5.39
CA LEU A 257 8.57 18.44 5.21
C LEU A 257 8.77 16.92 5.36
N ALA A 258 9.87 16.49 6.00
CA ALA A 258 10.23 15.08 6.09
C ALA A 258 9.15 14.23 6.77
N ASP A 259 9.15 12.91 6.54
CA ASP A 259 8.31 11.95 7.27
C ASP A 259 6.83 12.35 7.30
N ASN A 260 6.24 12.44 6.11
CA ASN A 260 4.83 12.77 5.86
C ASN A 260 4.23 11.83 4.80
N CYS A 261 2.98 12.06 4.41
CA CYS A 261 2.27 11.30 3.38
C CYS A 261 2.15 12.07 2.05
N LEU A 262 3.09 12.97 1.74
CA LEU A 262 3.01 13.85 0.56
C LEU A 262 3.23 13.05 -0.73
N THR A 263 2.45 13.35 -1.76
CA THR A 263 2.40 12.64 -3.04
C THR A 263 2.68 13.58 -4.21
N GLY A 264 2.69 13.06 -5.44
CA GLY A 264 2.86 13.86 -6.66
C GLY A 264 4.32 14.20 -6.95
N ASN A 265 4.53 15.18 -7.83
CA ASN A 265 5.87 15.55 -8.29
C ASN A 265 6.47 16.66 -7.41
N MET A 266 7.80 16.66 -7.29
CA MET A 266 8.51 17.77 -6.65
C MET A 266 8.48 19.02 -7.53
N PRO A 267 7.93 20.16 -7.06
CA PRO A 267 7.96 21.42 -7.81
C PRO A 267 9.39 21.95 -7.94
N ALA A 268 9.65 22.77 -8.98
CA ALA A 268 10.98 23.32 -9.23
C ALA A 268 11.39 24.44 -8.25
N LEU A 269 10.43 24.98 -7.47
CA LEU A 269 10.64 26.02 -6.45
C LEU A 269 11.36 27.26 -7.01
N ALA A 270 11.04 27.65 -8.25
CA ALA A 270 11.86 28.58 -9.04
C ALA A 270 12.01 29.97 -8.40
N GLY A 271 11.02 30.43 -7.62
CA GLY A 271 11.02 31.74 -6.94
C GLY A 271 11.82 31.79 -5.63
N LEU A 272 12.11 30.65 -5.01
CA LEU A 272 12.61 30.59 -3.63
C LEU A 272 14.14 30.68 -3.54
N LYS A 273 14.70 31.79 -4.04
CA LYS A 273 16.16 31.95 -4.24
C LYS A 273 17.00 31.99 -2.95
N LYS A 274 16.38 32.17 -1.78
CA LYS A 274 17.05 32.20 -0.48
C LYS A 274 17.11 30.83 0.21
N LEU A 275 16.51 29.79 -0.38
CA LEU A 275 16.54 28.45 0.21
C LEU A 275 17.97 27.95 0.38
N THR A 276 18.27 27.54 1.60
CA THR A 276 19.55 26.98 2.04
C THR A 276 19.42 25.49 2.39
N PHE A 277 18.22 25.06 2.78
CA PHE A 277 17.91 23.70 3.20
C PHE A 277 16.53 23.28 2.69
N ILE A 278 16.48 22.13 2.02
CA ILE A 278 15.24 21.43 1.66
C ILE A 278 15.33 20.01 2.20
N ASN A 279 14.33 19.61 2.97
CA ASN A 279 14.14 18.22 3.37
C ASN A 279 12.72 17.76 3.04
N VAL A 280 12.59 16.78 2.16
CA VAL A 280 11.33 16.12 1.80
C VAL A 280 11.45 14.60 1.97
N SER A 281 12.42 14.13 2.76
CA SER A 281 12.70 12.71 2.95
C SER A 281 11.51 11.96 3.55
N GLY A 282 11.35 10.67 3.28
CA GLY A 282 10.32 9.85 3.95
C GLY A 282 8.89 10.25 3.55
N ASN A 283 8.67 10.47 2.25
CA ASN A 283 7.36 10.82 1.68
C ASN A 283 7.01 9.83 0.55
N GLN A 284 5.93 10.12 -0.18
CA GLN A 284 5.45 9.35 -1.33
C GLN A 284 5.60 10.14 -2.64
N LEU A 285 6.61 11.03 -2.71
CA LEU A 285 6.86 11.85 -3.90
C LEU A 285 7.36 10.97 -5.04
N SER A 286 6.94 11.30 -6.26
CA SER A 286 7.21 10.52 -7.46
C SER A 286 7.60 11.42 -8.64
N GLY A 287 7.73 10.84 -9.83
CA GLY A 287 8.24 11.54 -11.00
C GLY A 287 9.74 11.83 -10.93
N SER A 288 10.22 12.68 -11.82
CA SER A 288 11.64 13.06 -11.92
C SER A 288 12.02 14.18 -10.95
N ILE A 289 13.25 14.15 -10.43
CA ILE A 289 13.82 15.29 -9.70
C ILE A 289 13.97 16.47 -10.67
N PRO A 290 13.40 17.66 -10.37
CA PRO A 290 13.48 18.82 -11.26
C PRO A 290 14.89 19.42 -11.29
N ASN A 291 15.21 20.13 -12.38
CA ASN A 291 16.42 20.96 -12.45
C ASN A 291 16.25 22.21 -11.57
N PHE A 292 16.63 22.10 -10.30
CA PHE A 292 16.56 23.21 -9.36
C PHE A 292 17.49 24.37 -9.75
N ASN A 293 16.98 25.60 -9.60
CA ASN A 293 17.75 26.83 -9.72
C ASN A 293 17.75 27.57 -8.37
N LEU A 294 18.47 26.98 -7.40
CA LEU A 294 18.52 27.41 -6.01
C LEU A 294 19.98 27.73 -5.64
N PRO A 295 20.46 28.97 -5.87
CA PRO A 295 21.88 29.31 -5.79
C PRO A 295 22.46 29.26 -4.37
N GLU A 296 21.60 29.38 -3.35
CA GLU A 296 21.99 29.39 -1.93
C GLU A 296 21.86 28.02 -1.26
N ILE A 297 21.40 26.98 -1.97
CA ILE A 297 21.16 25.67 -1.36
C ILE A 297 22.48 25.04 -0.87
N THR A 298 22.47 24.57 0.37
CA THR A 298 23.59 23.90 1.03
C THR A 298 23.32 22.43 1.32
N ALA A 299 22.05 22.07 1.49
CA ALA A 299 21.61 20.70 1.72
C ALA A 299 20.28 20.42 1.02
N LEU A 300 20.21 19.26 0.36
CA LEU A 300 19.03 18.75 -0.33
C LEU A 300 18.83 17.29 0.07
N GLU A 301 17.82 17.04 0.91
CA GLU A 301 17.42 15.71 1.39
C GLU A 301 16.12 15.29 0.70
N MET A 302 16.19 14.27 -0.15
CA MET A 302 15.07 13.75 -0.95
C MET A 302 14.97 12.22 -0.85
N ASN A 303 15.65 11.62 0.12
CA ASN A 303 15.73 10.18 0.30
C ASN A 303 14.40 9.55 0.76
N ASN A 304 14.29 8.22 0.64
CA ASN A 304 13.09 7.47 1.04
C ASN A 304 11.81 8.01 0.38
N ASN A 305 11.78 8.03 -0.95
CA ASN A 305 10.65 8.46 -1.79
C ASN A 305 10.51 7.52 -3.00
N TYR A 306 9.66 7.87 -3.98
CA TYR A 306 9.47 7.16 -5.24
C TYR A 306 9.98 7.95 -6.46
N PHE A 307 10.98 8.83 -6.29
CA PHE A 307 11.56 9.57 -7.42
C PHE A 307 12.14 8.60 -8.44
N SER A 308 11.88 8.85 -9.73
CA SER A 308 12.24 7.96 -10.84
C SER A 308 12.81 8.75 -12.02
N GLY A 309 13.31 8.03 -13.03
CA GLY A 309 14.01 8.66 -14.16
C GLY A 309 15.45 9.04 -13.80
N GLN A 310 16.06 9.87 -14.64
CA GLN A 310 17.48 10.22 -14.52
C GLN A 310 17.74 11.32 -13.50
N LEU A 311 18.92 11.28 -12.89
CA LEU A 311 19.42 12.38 -12.07
C LEU A 311 19.59 13.66 -12.94
N PRO A 312 19.09 14.81 -12.48
CA PRO A 312 19.28 16.09 -13.17
C PRO A 312 20.73 16.57 -13.08
N HIS A 313 21.10 17.53 -13.93
CA HIS A 313 22.36 18.25 -13.76
C HIS A 313 22.22 19.26 -12.62
N PHE A 314 23.02 19.10 -11.56
CA PHE A 314 23.02 19.99 -10.39
C PHE A 314 23.87 21.26 -10.58
N SER A 315 24.11 21.70 -11.83
CA SER A 315 25.07 22.76 -12.17
C SER A 315 24.79 24.13 -11.54
N PHE A 316 23.55 24.40 -11.15
CA PHE A 316 23.16 25.65 -10.47
C PHE A 316 23.34 25.60 -8.95
N LEU A 317 23.57 24.42 -8.37
CA LEU A 317 23.63 24.21 -6.91
C LEU A 317 25.08 24.31 -6.41
N LYS A 318 25.74 25.45 -6.65
CA LYS A 318 27.19 25.60 -6.43
C LYS A 318 27.64 25.52 -4.98
N LYS A 319 26.74 25.80 -4.03
CA LYS A 319 26.98 25.77 -2.58
C LYS A 319 26.56 24.45 -1.92
N VAL A 320 26.02 23.49 -2.69
CA VAL A 320 25.53 22.22 -2.12
C VAL A 320 26.69 21.45 -1.49
N SER A 321 26.52 21.14 -0.21
CA SER A 321 27.47 20.41 0.62
C SER A 321 26.95 19.03 1.01
N ASN A 322 25.63 18.89 1.18
CA ASN A 322 24.94 17.63 1.44
C ASN A 322 23.90 17.37 0.34
N LEU A 323 24.02 16.23 -0.33
CA LEU A 323 23.03 15.76 -1.31
C LEU A 323 22.69 14.30 -1.00
N ASP A 324 21.45 14.07 -0.57
CA ASP A 324 20.91 12.74 -0.31
C ASP A 324 19.66 12.50 -1.18
N VAL A 325 19.78 11.58 -2.12
CA VAL A 325 18.68 11.10 -2.98
C VAL A 325 18.54 9.58 -2.88
N SER A 326 19.03 9.01 -1.78
CA SER A 326 19.05 7.56 -1.56
C SER A 326 17.65 6.96 -1.40
N THR A 327 17.52 5.64 -1.59
CA THR A 327 16.25 4.91 -1.42
C THR A 327 15.13 5.52 -2.27
N ASN A 328 15.33 5.46 -3.58
CA ASN A 328 14.41 5.94 -4.61
C ASN A 328 14.43 4.96 -5.81
N LEU A 329 13.81 5.33 -6.93
CA LEU A 329 13.74 4.56 -8.19
C LEU A 329 14.54 5.24 -9.33
N LEU A 330 15.59 6.01 -8.99
CA LEU A 330 16.37 6.77 -9.96
C LEU A 330 17.21 5.83 -10.83
N SER A 331 17.24 6.08 -12.14
CA SER A 331 17.85 5.24 -13.15
C SER A 331 18.82 6.00 -14.05
N GLY A 332 19.52 5.28 -14.93
CA GLY A 332 20.55 5.85 -15.79
C GLY A 332 21.86 6.13 -15.08
N SER A 333 22.72 6.92 -15.72
CA SER A 333 24.08 7.23 -15.25
C SER A 333 24.11 8.43 -14.32
N ILE A 334 25.16 8.49 -13.49
CA ILE A 334 25.44 9.65 -12.66
C ILE A 334 25.90 10.82 -13.56
N PRO A 335 25.29 12.02 -13.48
CA PRO A 335 25.72 13.20 -14.23
C PRO A 335 27.02 13.78 -13.68
N SER A 336 27.68 14.66 -14.45
CA SER A 336 28.84 15.39 -13.93
C SER A 336 28.48 16.32 -12.77
N PHE A 337 29.38 16.39 -11.78
CA PHE A 337 29.32 17.29 -10.63
C PHE A 337 30.38 18.41 -10.67
N ASP A 338 30.89 18.78 -11.86
CA ASP A 338 32.01 19.72 -12.01
C ASP A 338 31.81 21.06 -11.31
N GLU A 339 30.57 21.55 -11.21
CA GLU A 339 30.21 22.82 -10.57
C GLU A 339 29.96 22.71 -9.04
N ASN A 340 29.85 21.49 -8.50
CA ASN A 340 29.43 21.23 -7.11
C ASN A 340 30.63 21.01 -6.17
N LYS A 341 31.66 21.85 -6.27
CA LYS A 341 32.94 21.70 -5.55
C LYS A 341 32.85 21.73 -4.02
N ALA A 342 31.72 22.20 -3.48
CA ALA A 342 31.43 22.24 -2.05
C ALA A 342 30.89 20.91 -1.48
N LEU A 343 30.57 19.91 -2.32
CA LEU A 343 30.03 18.63 -1.87
C LEU A 343 30.97 17.94 -0.86
N MET A 344 30.43 17.65 0.32
CA MET A 344 31.08 16.92 1.41
C MET A 344 30.46 15.53 1.59
N PHE A 345 29.16 15.41 1.32
CA PHE A 345 28.38 14.19 1.43
C PHE A 345 27.51 14.01 0.19
N LEU A 346 27.65 12.86 -0.45
CA LEU A 346 26.87 12.44 -1.60
C LEU A 346 26.35 11.02 -1.36
N ASP A 347 25.04 10.90 -1.19
CA ASP A 347 24.37 9.61 -1.05
C ASP A 347 23.41 9.37 -2.22
N LEU A 348 23.79 8.41 -3.05
CA LEU A 348 23.02 7.92 -4.20
C LEU A 348 22.57 6.47 -3.99
N SER A 349 22.68 5.95 -2.76
CA SER A 349 22.47 4.54 -2.47
C SER A 349 21.02 4.09 -2.67
N ASN A 350 20.81 2.78 -2.80
CA ASN A 350 19.48 2.15 -2.91
C ASN A 350 18.62 2.78 -4.02
N ASN A 351 19.13 2.74 -5.25
CA ASN A 351 18.46 3.19 -6.47
C ASN A 351 18.66 2.13 -7.57
N ILE A 352 18.33 2.46 -8.82
CA ILE A 352 18.59 1.60 -10.00
C ILE A 352 19.58 2.27 -10.97
N LEU A 353 20.52 3.07 -10.45
CA LEU A 353 21.56 3.74 -11.23
C LEU A 353 22.54 2.73 -11.82
N SER A 354 23.05 3.01 -13.02
CA SER A 354 23.92 2.11 -13.79
C SER A 354 24.84 2.91 -14.71
N GLY A 355 25.74 2.23 -15.43
CA GLY A 355 26.69 2.86 -16.35
C GLY A 355 27.91 3.44 -15.63
N GLU A 356 28.73 4.17 -16.39
CA GLU A 356 30.00 4.71 -15.90
C GLU A 356 29.78 5.79 -14.82
N ILE A 357 30.55 5.70 -13.75
CA ILE A 357 30.63 6.75 -12.73
C ILE A 357 31.57 7.83 -13.25
N PRO A 358 31.11 9.08 -13.43
CA PRO A 358 31.92 10.15 -13.99
C PRO A 358 33.13 10.46 -13.10
N VAL A 359 34.14 11.12 -13.69
CA VAL A 359 35.27 11.63 -12.91
C VAL A 359 34.75 12.60 -11.85
N LEU A 360 35.02 12.29 -10.59
CA LEU A 360 34.65 13.13 -9.46
C LEU A 360 35.84 14.00 -9.07
N ASP A 361 35.86 15.24 -9.58
CA ASP A 361 36.77 16.29 -9.13
C ASP A 361 36.13 17.10 -7.99
N LEU A 362 35.94 16.43 -6.84
CA LEU A 362 35.23 16.97 -5.68
C LEU A 362 36.19 17.05 -4.48
N PRO A 363 36.93 18.17 -4.30
CA PRO A 363 38.04 18.24 -3.34
C PRO A 363 37.60 18.17 -1.88
N SER A 364 36.32 18.45 -1.60
CA SER A 364 35.75 18.45 -0.25
C SER A 364 35.01 17.15 0.10
N LEU A 365 34.86 16.22 -0.87
CA LEU A 365 34.00 15.05 -0.71
C LEU A 365 34.59 14.06 0.30
N ASN A 366 33.87 13.86 1.40
CA ASN A 366 34.28 13.03 2.52
C ASN A 366 33.51 11.70 2.57
N PHE A 367 32.23 11.74 2.19
CA PHE A 367 31.32 10.60 2.18
C PHE A 367 30.75 10.40 0.77
N LEU A 368 30.99 9.23 0.19
CA LEU A 368 30.42 8.81 -1.09
C LEU A 368 29.74 7.46 -0.93
N TYR A 369 28.41 7.43 -1.02
CA TYR A 369 27.61 6.21 -0.93
C TYR A 369 26.94 5.92 -2.27
N LEU A 370 27.28 4.76 -2.83
CA LEU A 370 26.79 4.25 -4.12
C LEU A 370 26.14 2.88 -3.97
N ASN A 371 26.08 2.34 -2.75
CA ASN A 371 25.62 0.97 -2.49
C ASN A 371 24.16 0.74 -2.92
N GLY A 372 23.78 -0.50 -3.25
CA GLY A 372 22.40 -0.82 -3.63
C GLY A 372 22.01 -0.22 -4.97
N ASN A 373 22.85 -0.36 -5.98
CA ASN A 373 22.63 0.12 -7.35
C ASN A 373 23.02 -0.98 -8.36
N ARG A 374 23.12 -0.64 -9.65
CA ARG A 374 23.48 -1.55 -10.75
C ARG A 374 24.79 -1.13 -11.43
N PHE A 375 25.72 -0.54 -10.70
CA PHE A 375 27.03 -0.17 -11.25
C PHE A 375 27.87 -1.42 -11.52
N SER A 376 28.29 -1.58 -12.77
CA SER A 376 29.16 -2.68 -13.24
C SER A 376 30.43 -2.19 -13.94
N ASP A 377 30.42 -0.94 -14.41
CA ASP A 377 31.58 -0.28 -14.99
C ASP A 377 32.63 0.05 -13.92
N SER A 378 33.84 0.33 -14.37
CA SER A 378 34.96 0.47 -13.46
C SER A 378 34.91 1.74 -12.62
N LEU A 379 35.33 1.66 -11.35
CA LEU A 379 35.40 2.84 -10.48
C LEU A 379 36.32 3.92 -11.07
N PRO A 380 35.95 5.21 -10.93
CA PRO A 380 36.76 6.32 -11.40
C PRO A 380 38.07 6.42 -10.59
N ASN A 381 39.01 7.24 -11.03
CA ASN A 381 40.23 7.45 -10.28
C ASN A 381 39.95 8.18 -8.95
N LEU A 382 39.88 7.43 -7.85
CA LEU A 382 39.59 7.97 -6.52
C LEU A 382 40.73 8.81 -5.92
N ASN A 383 41.92 8.84 -6.53
CA ASN A 383 43.03 9.69 -6.04
C ASN A 383 42.73 11.20 -6.22
N SER A 384 41.75 11.57 -7.04
CA SER A 384 41.27 12.96 -7.15
C SER A 384 40.44 13.44 -5.95
N LEU A 385 40.12 12.55 -5.00
CA LEU A 385 39.30 12.83 -3.83
C LEU A 385 40.18 12.79 -2.55
N PRO A 386 40.92 13.87 -2.25
CA PRO A 386 42.00 13.85 -1.25
C PRO A 386 41.53 13.64 0.19
N VAL A 387 40.27 13.93 0.49
CA VAL A 387 39.69 13.87 1.85
C VAL A 387 38.64 12.75 2.01
N LEU A 388 38.46 11.90 0.99
CA LEU A 388 37.47 10.82 1.04
C LEU A 388 37.79 9.83 2.16
N SER A 389 36.99 9.84 3.22
CA SER A 389 37.20 8.97 4.39
C SER A 389 36.30 7.74 4.39
N ARG A 390 35.13 7.82 3.73
CA ARG A 390 34.16 6.73 3.69
C ARG A 390 33.58 6.54 2.29
N LEU A 391 33.67 5.30 1.82
CA LEU A 391 33.12 4.85 0.55
C LEU A 391 32.26 3.61 0.79
N ARG A 392 31.04 3.61 0.27
CA ARG A 392 30.13 2.47 0.28
C ARG A 392 29.75 2.09 -1.14
N ILE A 393 30.08 0.87 -1.55
CA ILE A 393 29.81 0.34 -2.89
C ILE A 393 29.20 -1.06 -2.88
N GLN A 394 28.88 -1.61 -1.71
CA GLN A 394 28.23 -2.91 -1.60
C GLN A 394 26.91 -2.96 -2.38
N ASP A 395 26.40 -4.14 -2.68
CA ASP A 395 25.15 -4.34 -3.43
C ASP A 395 25.17 -3.65 -4.82
N ASN A 396 26.31 -3.76 -5.52
CA ASN A 396 26.51 -3.39 -6.93
C ASN A 396 27.12 -4.57 -7.70
N GLN A 397 27.70 -4.38 -8.88
CA GLN A 397 28.34 -5.42 -9.70
C GLN A 397 29.83 -5.15 -9.91
N PHE A 398 30.51 -4.55 -8.93
CA PHE A 398 31.94 -4.25 -9.02
C PHE A 398 32.80 -5.51 -8.90
N THR A 399 33.91 -5.54 -9.65
CA THR A 399 34.87 -6.64 -9.68
C THR A 399 36.03 -6.42 -8.71
N PHE A 400 36.92 -7.41 -8.51
CA PHE A 400 38.07 -7.22 -7.62
C PHE A 400 39.01 -6.12 -8.13
N THR A 401 39.11 -5.91 -9.45
CA THR A 401 39.87 -4.80 -10.06
C THR A 401 39.40 -3.45 -9.53
N ASP A 402 38.10 -3.28 -9.36
CA ASP A 402 37.51 -2.06 -8.82
C ASP A 402 37.80 -1.93 -7.33
N LEU A 403 37.66 -3.01 -6.56
CA LEU A 403 37.93 -3.00 -5.12
C LEU A 403 39.38 -2.60 -4.81
N TYR A 404 40.35 -3.03 -5.61
CA TYR A 404 41.75 -2.63 -5.47
C TYR A 404 41.97 -1.12 -5.64
N LYS A 405 41.19 -0.43 -6.49
CA LYS A 405 41.28 1.03 -6.65
C LYS A 405 40.88 1.78 -5.38
N ALA A 406 39.95 1.22 -4.61
CA ALA A 406 39.36 1.84 -3.42
C ALA A 406 39.98 1.37 -2.09
N LYS A 407 40.86 0.36 -2.11
CA LYS A 407 41.41 -0.29 -0.90
C LYS A 407 42.07 0.65 0.11
N LYS A 408 42.58 1.81 -0.33
CA LYS A 408 43.24 2.79 0.54
C LYS A 408 42.27 3.65 1.36
N ILE A 409 40.97 3.63 1.07
CA ILE A 409 39.96 4.43 1.78
C ILE A 409 39.73 3.85 3.18
N ASN A 410 39.75 4.72 4.19
CA ASN A 410 39.72 4.34 5.61
C ASN A 410 38.49 3.49 5.97
N LYS A 411 37.28 3.99 5.70
CA LYS A 411 36.02 3.27 5.93
C LYS A 411 35.43 2.81 4.60
N PHE A 412 35.90 1.66 4.13
CA PHE A 412 35.47 1.08 2.85
C PHE A 412 34.52 -0.10 3.07
N LEU A 413 33.24 0.07 2.68
CA LEU A 413 32.25 -1.01 2.67
C LEU A 413 32.00 -1.45 1.22
N TYR A 414 32.23 -2.73 0.96
CA TYR A 414 32.26 -3.29 -0.39
C TYR A 414 31.59 -4.67 -0.51
N SER A 415 31.16 -5.27 0.60
CA SER A 415 30.49 -6.57 0.62
C SER A 415 29.03 -6.44 1.07
N PRO A 416 28.09 -7.19 0.46
CA PRO A 416 28.28 -8.10 -0.68
C PRO A 416 28.33 -7.36 -2.03
N GLN A 417 28.55 -8.08 -3.13
CA GLN A 417 28.27 -7.63 -4.49
C GLN A 417 27.19 -8.54 -5.11
N LEU A 418 26.38 -7.98 -5.98
CA LEU A 418 25.45 -8.70 -6.85
C LEU A 418 26.20 -9.52 -7.89
N SER A 419 25.51 -10.51 -8.45
CA SER A 419 26.10 -11.33 -9.49
C SER A 419 26.54 -10.50 -10.69
N PHE A 420 27.76 -10.75 -11.16
CA PHE A 420 28.34 -10.13 -12.34
C PHE A 420 28.09 -11.00 -13.58
N TYR A 421 28.45 -10.51 -14.77
CA TYR A 421 28.17 -11.17 -16.05
C TYR A 421 26.68 -11.17 -16.43
N HIS A 422 26.39 -11.62 -17.65
CA HIS A 422 25.02 -11.71 -18.17
C HIS A 422 24.63 -13.17 -18.33
N ASP A 423 23.37 -13.50 -18.08
CA ASP A 423 22.86 -14.83 -18.37
C ASP A 423 23.10 -15.15 -19.85
N THR A 424 23.84 -16.22 -20.14
CA THR A 424 24.36 -16.51 -21.48
C THR A 424 24.21 -17.98 -21.81
N THR A 425 23.76 -18.29 -23.02
CA THR A 425 23.70 -19.66 -23.52
C THR A 425 24.73 -19.89 -24.63
N PHE A 426 25.60 -20.88 -24.44
CA PHE A 426 26.54 -21.35 -25.46
C PHE A 426 25.98 -22.57 -26.18
N TYR A 427 26.09 -22.56 -27.51
CA TYR A 427 25.67 -23.65 -28.39
C TYR A 427 26.87 -24.14 -29.20
N TRP A 428 27.31 -25.36 -28.95
CA TRP A 428 28.49 -25.94 -29.59
C TRP A 428 28.23 -27.36 -30.09
N LYS A 429 29.00 -27.80 -31.09
CA LYS A 429 28.95 -29.18 -31.57
C LYS A 429 29.88 -30.08 -30.75
N LYS A 430 29.49 -31.34 -30.58
CA LYS A 430 30.37 -32.38 -30.02
C LYS A 430 31.73 -32.39 -30.73
N ASN A 431 32.79 -32.51 -29.94
CA ASN A 431 34.20 -32.44 -30.31
C ASN A 431 34.73 -31.06 -30.75
N GLU A 432 33.97 -29.98 -30.56
CA GLU A 432 34.50 -28.62 -30.73
C GLU A 432 35.20 -28.12 -29.46
N LEU A 433 36.06 -27.12 -29.64
CA LEU A 433 36.66 -26.34 -28.57
C LEU A 433 35.64 -25.31 -28.05
N GLY A 434 35.23 -25.44 -26.79
CA GLY A 434 34.37 -24.47 -26.10
C GLY A 434 35.19 -23.57 -25.19
N ILE A 435 34.99 -22.25 -25.23
CA ILE A 435 35.64 -21.30 -24.33
C ILE A 435 34.57 -20.37 -23.76
N ILE A 436 34.49 -20.30 -22.43
CA ILE A 436 33.71 -19.32 -21.69
C ILE A 436 34.70 -18.38 -21.02
N ASP A 437 34.66 -17.10 -21.38
CA ASP A 437 35.46 -16.05 -20.74
C ASP A 437 34.53 -15.11 -19.99
N LEU A 438 34.74 -15.00 -18.68
CA LEU A 438 33.99 -14.08 -17.82
C LEU A 438 34.37 -12.60 -18.09
N ASN A 439 35.46 -12.35 -18.81
CA ASN A 439 35.99 -11.02 -19.15
C ASN A 439 36.24 -10.11 -17.93
N ILE A 440 36.46 -10.69 -16.75
CA ILE A 440 36.77 -9.96 -15.51
C ILE A 440 38.17 -10.27 -15.02
N ASP A 441 38.78 -9.27 -14.35
CA ASP A 441 39.94 -9.42 -13.48
C ASP A 441 41.15 -10.20 -14.05
N SER A 442 41.35 -10.18 -15.38
CA SER A 442 42.44 -10.91 -16.04
C SER A 442 43.84 -10.44 -15.62
N SER A 443 43.93 -9.28 -14.97
CA SER A 443 45.15 -8.69 -14.39
C SER A 443 45.39 -9.07 -12.92
N ILE A 444 44.50 -9.84 -12.28
CA ILE A 444 44.58 -10.21 -10.85
C ILE A 444 44.87 -11.70 -10.70
N ASP A 445 46.13 -12.01 -10.41
CA ASP A 445 46.62 -13.38 -10.21
C ASP A 445 46.18 -14.01 -8.87
N SER A 446 45.85 -13.19 -7.87
CA SER A 446 45.40 -13.63 -6.55
C SER A 446 43.97 -14.18 -6.52
N ASN A 447 43.20 -13.98 -7.60
CA ASN A 447 41.83 -14.49 -7.70
C ASN A 447 41.81 -16.02 -7.76
N GLN A 448 40.78 -16.61 -7.15
CA GLN A 448 40.49 -18.03 -7.24
C GLN A 448 39.06 -18.23 -7.74
N TYR A 449 38.92 -19.03 -8.79
CA TYR A 449 37.68 -19.33 -9.50
C TYR A 449 37.25 -20.75 -9.19
N GLN A 450 36.08 -20.90 -8.56
CA GLN A 450 35.41 -22.17 -8.36
C GLN A 450 34.22 -22.24 -9.31
N TRP A 451 34.35 -23.06 -10.34
CA TRP A 451 33.24 -23.36 -11.25
C TRP A 451 32.28 -24.35 -10.61
N ILE A 452 30.99 -24.10 -10.75
CA ILE A 452 29.91 -24.94 -10.27
C ILE A 452 29.12 -25.37 -11.49
N LYS A 453 28.81 -26.67 -11.57
CA LYS A 453 28.02 -27.28 -12.64
C LYS A 453 26.78 -27.91 -12.03
N ASN A 454 25.59 -27.51 -12.48
CA ASN A 454 24.30 -28.01 -12.00
C ASN A 454 24.23 -28.02 -10.45
N ASP A 455 24.65 -26.90 -9.85
CA ASP A 455 24.72 -26.68 -8.39
C ASP A 455 25.70 -27.58 -7.61
N ILE A 456 26.57 -28.31 -8.32
CA ILE A 456 27.63 -29.14 -7.72
C ILE A 456 28.99 -28.49 -8.01
N PRO A 457 29.82 -28.22 -6.99
CA PRO A 457 31.18 -27.73 -7.19
C PRO A 457 31.96 -28.66 -8.13
N TRP A 458 32.37 -28.12 -9.27
CA TRP A 458 33.08 -28.91 -10.26
C TRP A 458 34.57 -28.85 -9.97
N SER A 459 35.20 -30.02 -9.76
CA SER A 459 36.65 -30.12 -9.67
C SER A 459 37.27 -29.60 -10.98
N VAL A 460 38.30 -28.76 -10.88
CA VAL A 460 38.95 -28.12 -12.04
C VAL A 460 39.20 -29.15 -13.17
N PRO A 461 38.54 -29.01 -14.33
CA PRO A 461 38.70 -29.96 -15.43
C PRO A 461 40.14 -29.98 -15.95
N PRO A 462 40.60 -31.10 -16.56
CA PRO A 462 41.90 -31.15 -17.20
C PRO A 462 42.06 -30.05 -18.25
N GLY A 463 43.04 -29.15 -18.05
CA GLY A 463 43.27 -28.00 -18.92
C GLY A 463 42.75 -26.66 -18.38
N ASN A 464 42.01 -26.67 -17.27
CA ASN A 464 41.62 -25.46 -16.55
C ASN A 464 42.50 -25.19 -15.33
N SER A 465 42.51 -23.94 -14.89
CA SER A 465 43.22 -23.49 -13.69
C SER A 465 42.23 -22.83 -12.75
N LYS A 466 42.35 -23.09 -11.45
CA LYS A 466 41.61 -22.38 -10.40
C LYS A 466 41.95 -20.88 -10.33
N HIS A 467 42.94 -20.41 -11.08
CA HIS A 467 43.34 -18.99 -11.17
C HIS A 467 42.94 -18.35 -12.50
N SER A 468 42.13 -19.03 -13.32
CA SER A 468 41.69 -18.50 -14.61
C SER A 468 40.20 -18.15 -14.59
N ASN A 469 39.89 -16.97 -15.12
CA ASN A 469 38.54 -16.51 -15.42
C ASN A 469 37.93 -17.20 -16.67
N MET A 470 38.66 -18.11 -17.32
CA MET A 470 38.22 -18.87 -18.47
C MET A 470 37.92 -20.33 -18.12
N LEU A 471 36.78 -20.83 -18.60
CA LEU A 471 36.45 -22.26 -18.66
C LEU A 471 36.66 -22.76 -20.09
N ILE A 472 37.41 -23.86 -20.25
CA ILE A 472 37.90 -24.34 -21.55
C ILE A 472 37.57 -25.81 -21.69
N PHE A 473 36.72 -26.13 -22.66
CA PHE A 473 36.37 -27.49 -23.02
C PHE A 473 37.21 -27.91 -24.23
N GLN A 474 38.27 -28.70 -24.01
CA GLN A 474 39.18 -29.14 -25.07
C GLN A 474 38.48 -30.00 -26.13
N ASN A 475 37.55 -30.85 -25.70
CA ASN A 475 36.76 -31.71 -26.56
C ASN A 475 35.36 -31.87 -25.96
N LEU A 476 34.43 -31.01 -26.38
CA LEU A 476 33.05 -31.01 -25.86
C LEU A 476 32.37 -32.37 -26.09
N ASN A 477 31.73 -32.89 -25.05
CA ASN A 477 30.98 -34.12 -25.11
C ASN A 477 29.56 -33.94 -24.51
N HIS A 478 28.73 -34.98 -24.63
CA HIS A 478 27.34 -34.93 -24.17
C HIS A 478 27.23 -34.60 -22.67
N ASP A 479 28.14 -35.12 -21.85
CA ASP A 479 28.12 -34.90 -20.41
C ASP A 479 28.48 -33.47 -20.03
N ASP A 480 29.12 -32.68 -20.90
CA ASP A 480 29.48 -31.26 -20.66
C ASP A 480 28.26 -30.33 -20.68
N TYR A 481 27.09 -30.83 -21.06
CA TYR A 481 25.82 -30.15 -20.91
C TYR A 481 25.55 -29.72 -19.47
N GLY A 482 24.94 -28.53 -19.32
CA GLY A 482 24.41 -28.09 -18.03
C GLY A 482 24.55 -26.59 -17.80
N ARG A 483 24.24 -26.19 -16.58
CA ARG A 483 24.34 -24.81 -16.09
C ARG A 483 25.62 -24.63 -15.32
N TYR A 484 26.32 -23.57 -15.65
CA TYR A 484 27.59 -23.21 -15.05
C TYR A 484 27.49 -21.84 -14.41
N TYR A 485 28.15 -21.67 -13.27
CA TYR A 485 28.48 -20.35 -12.74
C TYR A 485 29.80 -20.43 -12.00
N SER A 486 30.45 -19.29 -11.80
CA SER A 486 31.71 -19.20 -11.08
C SER A 486 31.54 -18.42 -9.80
N ILE A 487 32.10 -18.94 -8.72
CA ILE A 487 32.34 -18.18 -7.49
C ILE A 487 33.81 -17.76 -7.51
N VAL A 488 34.05 -16.45 -7.50
CA VAL A 488 35.38 -15.85 -7.50
C VAL A 488 35.67 -15.30 -6.12
N THR A 489 36.80 -15.69 -5.56
CA THR A 489 37.28 -15.27 -4.25
C THR A 489 38.65 -14.62 -4.37
N ASN A 490 38.96 -13.71 -3.43
CA ASN A 490 40.25 -13.05 -3.37
C ASN A 490 40.73 -12.93 -1.91
N PRO A 491 41.94 -13.39 -1.56
CA PRO A 491 42.46 -13.32 -0.19
C PRO A 491 42.53 -11.90 0.41
N GLU A 492 42.70 -10.86 -0.41
CA GLU A 492 42.76 -9.47 0.04
C GLU A 492 41.38 -8.88 0.36
N PHE A 493 40.30 -9.54 -0.09
CA PHE A 493 38.91 -9.16 0.12
C PHE A 493 38.09 -10.38 0.58
N PRO A 494 38.41 -10.95 1.76
CA PRO A 494 37.88 -12.24 2.21
C PRO A 494 36.36 -12.24 2.45
N ASP A 495 35.78 -11.06 2.66
CA ASP A 495 34.36 -10.90 2.94
C ASP A 495 33.50 -10.85 1.67
N VAL A 496 34.09 -10.89 0.46
CA VAL A 496 33.37 -10.88 -0.83
C VAL A 496 33.58 -12.16 -1.61
N ASN A 497 32.46 -12.72 -2.04
CA ASN A 497 32.38 -13.74 -3.09
C ASN A 497 31.68 -13.12 -4.30
N LEU A 498 32.40 -12.91 -5.39
CA LEU A 498 31.77 -12.50 -6.64
C LEU A 498 31.17 -13.74 -7.29
N MET A 499 29.88 -13.70 -7.63
CA MET A 499 29.22 -14.80 -8.32
C MET A 499 28.92 -14.39 -9.75
N SER A 500 29.25 -15.21 -10.74
CA SER A 500 28.75 -14.98 -12.08
C SER A 500 27.25 -15.28 -12.12
N LYS A 501 26.56 -14.65 -13.06
CA LYS A 501 25.27 -15.10 -13.55
C LYS A 501 25.34 -16.50 -14.19
N GLU A 502 24.18 -17.09 -14.44
CA GLU A 502 24.09 -18.46 -14.95
C GLU A 502 24.52 -18.53 -16.42
N ILE A 503 25.30 -19.57 -16.74
CA ILE A 503 25.81 -19.82 -18.08
C ILE A 503 25.35 -21.21 -18.52
N SER A 504 24.41 -21.25 -19.46
CA SER A 504 23.87 -22.50 -20.00
C SER A 504 24.78 -23.01 -21.13
N VAL A 505 25.31 -24.22 -21.01
CA VAL A 505 26.09 -24.88 -22.08
C VAL A 505 25.24 -26.00 -22.70
N ARG A 506 25.00 -25.88 -24.01
CA ARG A 506 24.25 -26.85 -24.79
C ARG A 506 25.17 -27.46 -25.86
N VAL A 507 25.28 -28.79 -25.84
CA VAL A 507 26.15 -29.55 -26.73
C VAL A 507 25.30 -30.33 -27.72
N CYS A 508 25.52 -30.07 -29.01
CA CYS A 508 24.89 -30.79 -30.10
C CYS A 508 25.60 -32.13 -30.35
N ASP A 509 24.90 -33.23 -30.06
CA ASP A 509 25.29 -34.61 -30.37
C ASP A 509 24.21 -35.30 -31.22
N VAL A 510 24.36 -35.21 -32.55
CA VAL A 510 23.40 -35.74 -33.54
C VAL A 510 23.18 -37.25 -33.39
N GLU A 511 24.24 -37.99 -33.01
CA GLU A 511 24.14 -39.43 -32.79
C GLU A 511 23.23 -39.73 -31.59
N GLN A 512 23.45 -39.03 -30.48
CA GLN A 512 22.61 -39.16 -29.29
C GLN A 512 21.16 -38.76 -29.58
N ASP A 513 20.93 -37.63 -30.25
CA ASP A 513 19.58 -37.21 -30.65
C ASP A 513 18.87 -38.29 -31.48
N SER A 514 19.58 -38.89 -32.44
CA SER A 514 19.00 -39.97 -33.25
C SER A 514 18.60 -41.18 -32.41
N LEU A 515 19.41 -41.57 -31.42
CA LEU A 515 19.11 -42.66 -30.50
C LEU A 515 17.89 -42.34 -29.62
N GLN A 516 17.78 -41.10 -29.11
CA GLN A 516 16.64 -40.65 -28.32
C GLN A 516 15.35 -40.59 -29.14
N LEU A 517 15.42 -40.19 -30.42
CA LEU A 517 14.26 -40.25 -31.32
C LEU A 517 13.82 -41.70 -31.59
N VAL A 518 14.76 -42.63 -31.79
CA VAL A 518 14.42 -44.05 -31.92
C VAL A 518 13.77 -44.58 -30.63
N LYS A 519 14.29 -44.21 -29.46
CA LYS A 519 13.70 -44.54 -28.16
C LYS A 519 12.27 -44.01 -28.04
N LEU A 520 12.02 -42.76 -28.44
CA LEU A 520 10.68 -42.16 -28.51
C LEU A 520 9.74 -42.95 -29.42
N TYR A 521 10.20 -43.25 -30.64
CA TYR A 521 9.44 -44.02 -31.62
C TYR A 521 9.03 -45.39 -31.07
N GLN A 522 9.96 -46.11 -30.45
CA GLN A 522 9.70 -47.44 -29.87
C GLN A 522 8.78 -47.38 -28.66
N ALA A 523 9.02 -46.43 -27.74
CA ALA A 523 8.26 -46.29 -26.51
C ALA A 523 6.79 -45.91 -26.75
N THR A 524 6.51 -45.23 -27.87
CA THR A 524 5.18 -44.68 -28.15
C THR A 524 4.44 -45.33 -29.31
N SER A 525 4.80 -46.58 -29.62
CA SER A 525 4.19 -47.39 -30.69
C SER A 525 4.27 -46.75 -32.08
N GLY A 526 5.46 -46.30 -32.47
CA GLY A 526 5.77 -45.60 -33.72
C GLY A 526 5.20 -46.21 -35.00
N ASP A 527 5.10 -47.54 -35.05
CA ASP A 527 4.51 -48.27 -36.19
C ASP A 527 3.02 -47.95 -36.38
N SER A 528 2.34 -47.50 -35.33
CA SER A 528 0.91 -47.16 -35.29
C SER A 528 0.63 -45.65 -35.40
N TRP A 529 1.65 -44.81 -35.56
CA TRP A 529 1.46 -43.38 -35.74
C TRP A 529 0.77 -43.07 -37.08
N PHE A 530 -0.07 -42.02 -37.10
CA PHE A 530 -0.76 -41.60 -38.32
C PHE A 530 0.20 -41.10 -39.39
N ASN A 531 1.18 -40.30 -38.99
CA ASN A 531 2.24 -39.78 -39.84
C ASN A 531 3.60 -40.19 -39.27
N ARG A 532 4.28 -41.04 -40.03
CA ARG A 532 5.62 -41.56 -39.75
C ARG A 532 6.57 -41.32 -40.92
N LEU A 533 6.30 -40.30 -41.74
CA LEU A 533 7.10 -40.03 -42.94
C LEU A 533 8.59 -39.93 -42.57
N ASN A 534 9.41 -40.70 -43.29
CA ASN A 534 10.87 -40.81 -43.15
C ASN A 534 11.41 -41.42 -41.84
N TRP A 535 10.57 -41.66 -40.82
CA TRP A 535 11.00 -42.29 -39.57
C TRP A 535 11.52 -43.71 -39.81
N LEU A 536 12.73 -43.98 -39.27
CA LEU A 536 13.46 -45.26 -39.44
C LEU A 536 13.70 -45.69 -40.90
N GLN A 537 13.48 -44.80 -41.87
CA GLN A 537 13.68 -45.10 -43.27
C GLN A 537 15.17 -45.03 -43.61
N SER A 538 15.70 -46.10 -44.22
CA SER A 538 17.10 -46.12 -44.64
C SER A 538 17.40 -44.98 -45.62
N GLY A 539 18.46 -44.22 -45.36
CA GLY A 539 18.95 -43.15 -46.23
C GLY A 539 18.32 -41.77 -46.01
N THR A 540 17.46 -41.59 -45.01
CA THR A 540 16.92 -40.27 -44.61
C THR A 540 17.71 -39.68 -43.45
N SER A 541 17.85 -38.35 -43.40
CA SER A 541 18.39 -37.64 -42.24
C SER A 541 17.31 -37.48 -41.17
N ILE A 542 17.69 -37.39 -39.89
CA ILE A 542 16.73 -37.09 -38.80
C ILE A 542 16.03 -35.74 -39.00
N SER A 543 16.67 -34.81 -39.71
CA SER A 543 16.08 -33.52 -40.11
C SER A 543 14.92 -33.66 -41.10
N ASP A 544 14.83 -34.80 -41.80
CA ASP A 544 13.77 -35.09 -42.77
C ASP A 544 12.60 -35.85 -42.12
N TRP A 545 12.75 -36.30 -40.86
CA TRP A 545 11.72 -37.07 -40.16
C TRP A 545 10.53 -36.16 -39.82
N TYR A 546 9.33 -36.68 -40.03
CA TYR A 546 8.11 -35.91 -39.76
C TYR A 546 8.10 -35.37 -38.33
N GLY A 547 7.82 -34.07 -38.19
CA GLY A 547 7.74 -33.40 -36.89
C GLY A 547 9.09 -33.02 -36.29
N VAL A 548 10.23 -33.42 -36.87
CA VAL A 548 11.56 -33.08 -36.36
C VAL A 548 12.07 -31.81 -37.02
N THR A 549 12.44 -30.82 -36.20
CA THR A 549 13.19 -29.64 -36.64
C THR A 549 14.58 -29.67 -36.02
N THR A 550 15.62 -29.57 -36.85
CA THR A 550 17.00 -29.50 -36.39
C THR A 550 17.58 -28.09 -36.53
N ASP A 551 18.63 -27.79 -35.78
CA ASP A 551 19.43 -26.59 -35.98
C ASP A 551 20.43 -26.73 -37.14
N LYS A 552 21.26 -25.71 -37.32
CA LYS A 552 22.34 -25.67 -38.33
C LYS A 552 23.40 -26.75 -38.16
N PHE A 553 23.50 -27.37 -36.99
CA PHE A 553 24.45 -28.43 -36.69
C PHE A 553 23.85 -29.83 -36.87
N GLY A 554 22.54 -29.92 -37.13
CA GLY A 554 21.79 -31.16 -37.32
C GLY A 554 21.18 -31.72 -36.04
N CYS A 555 21.29 -31.02 -34.91
CA CYS A 555 20.69 -31.46 -33.64
C CYS A 555 19.26 -30.98 -33.50
N VAL A 556 18.44 -31.78 -32.82
CA VAL A 556 17.00 -31.57 -32.71
C VAL A 556 16.73 -30.38 -31.79
N ARG A 557 15.88 -29.47 -32.27
CA ARG A 557 15.41 -28.28 -31.54
C ARG A 557 13.93 -28.33 -31.24
N SER A 558 13.14 -28.89 -32.13
CA SER A 558 11.69 -28.98 -31.97
C SER A 558 11.18 -30.33 -32.42
N LEU A 559 10.26 -30.89 -31.64
CA LEU A 559 9.47 -32.07 -31.96
C LEU A 559 7.99 -31.70 -31.97
N GLN A 560 7.36 -31.85 -33.13
CA GLN A 560 5.95 -31.54 -33.39
C GLN A 560 5.24 -32.81 -33.84
N LEU A 561 4.72 -33.57 -32.88
CA LEU A 561 4.06 -34.87 -33.07
C LEU A 561 2.62 -34.84 -32.54
N ASN A 562 2.01 -33.67 -32.53
CA ASN A 562 0.64 -33.47 -32.06
C ASN A 562 -0.39 -34.19 -32.96
N GLY A 563 -1.45 -34.77 -32.39
CA GLY A 563 -2.51 -35.39 -33.17
C GLY A 563 -2.08 -36.64 -33.96
N ASN A 564 -1.06 -37.38 -33.49
CA ASN A 564 -0.36 -38.39 -34.29
C ASN A 564 -0.55 -39.84 -33.83
N ASN A 565 -1.47 -40.08 -32.88
CA ASN A 565 -1.78 -41.40 -32.32
C ASN A 565 -0.61 -42.05 -31.53
N LEU A 566 0.22 -41.23 -30.87
CA LEU A 566 1.21 -41.73 -29.92
C LEU A 566 0.47 -42.40 -28.75
N THR A 567 0.88 -43.62 -28.38
CA THR A 567 0.30 -44.39 -27.25
C THR A 567 1.42 -44.78 -26.28
N GLY A 568 1.11 -45.38 -25.13
CA GLY A 568 2.15 -45.80 -24.18
C GLY A 568 2.71 -44.63 -23.38
N ASN A 569 3.90 -44.80 -22.81
CA ASN A 569 4.50 -43.82 -21.90
C ASN A 569 5.53 -42.95 -22.65
N LEU A 570 5.61 -41.67 -22.30
CA LEU A 570 6.68 -40.80 -22.78
C LEU A 570 8.01 -41.22 -22.13
N PRO A 571 9.05 -41.62 -22.89
CA PRO A 571 10.33 -41.99 -22.31
C PRO A 571 11.11 -40.75 -21.88
N ASP A 572 12.04 -40.90 -20.95
CA ASP A 572 13.03 -39.86 -20.66
C ASP A 572 13.92 -39.61 -21.89
N LEU A 573 14.07 -38.35 -22.30
CA LEU A 573 14.77 -37.95 -23.51
C LEU A 573 16.01 -37.13 -23.14
N GLU A 574 17.18 -37.71 -23.32
CA GLU A 574 18.48 -37.04 -23.09
C GLU A 574 18.85 -36.15 -24.30
N MET A 575 17.95 -35.21 -24.66
CA MET A 575 18.07 -34.34 -25.83
C MET A 575 18.39 -32.91 -25.41
N ASN A 576 19.68 -32.68 -25.18
CA ASN A 576 20.23 -31.47 -24.56
C ASN A 576 20.04 -30.16 -25.37
N THR A 577 19.63 -30.25 -26.62
CA THR A 577 19.37 -29.08 -27.48
C THR A 577 17.88 -28.81 -27.71
N LEU A 578 16.98 -29.66 -27.19
CA LEU A 578 15.54 -29.56 -27.42
C LEU A 578 14.96 -28.30 -26.74
N ASP A 579 14.36 -27.42 -27.54
CA ASP A 579 13.71 -26.19 -27.07
C ASP A 579 12.19 -26.35 -27.01
N SER A 580 11.62 -27.23 -27.83
CA SER A 580 10.17 -27.34 -28.00
C SER A 580 9.75 -28.79 -28.19
N LEU A 581 8.78 -29.22 -27.39
CA LEU A 581 8.13 -30.51 -27.51
C LEU A 581 6.62 -30.31 -27.50
N ASP A 582 5.99 -30.62 -28.63
CA ASP A 582 4.54 -30.70 -28.76
C ASP A 582 4.14 -32.14 -29.14
N VAL A 583 3.55 -32.83 -28.16
CA VAL A 583 2.94 -34.16 -28.32
C VAL A 583 1.46 -34.10 -27.91
N SER A 584 0.84 -32.94 -28.03
CA SER A 584 -0.55 -32.73 -27.65
C SER A 584 -1.53 -33.53 -28.53
N SER A 585 -2.75 -33.76 -28.02
CA SER A 585 -3.80 -34.48 -28.74
C SER A 585 -3.37 -35.90 -29.16
N ASN A 586 -2.79 -36.65 -28.23
CA ASN A 586 -2.37 -38.04 -28.43
C ASN A 586 -3.00 -38.94 -27.35
N ASN A 587 -2.58 -40.21 -27.30
CA ASN A 587 -3.06 -41.22 -26.36
C ASN A 587 -1.95 -41.63 -25.37
N LEU A 588 -1.06 -40.71 -25.02
CA LEU A 588 0.02 -40.96 -24.07
C LEU A 588 -0.52 -41.16 -22.65
N GLN A 589 0.08 -42.06 -21.90
CA GLN A 589 -0.31 -42.45 -20.54
C GLN A 589 0.92 -42.51 -19.62
N GLY A 590 0.71 -42.88 -18.36
CA GLY A 590 1.78 -42.96 -17.36
C GLY A 590 2.05 -41.61 -16.70
N ASN A 591 3.17 -41.49 -15.98
CA ASN A 591 3.57 -40.27 -15.29
C ASN A 591 4.80 -39.61 -15.93
N LEU A 592 5.07 -38.35 -15.59
CA LEU A 592 6.24 -37.60 -16.05
C LEU A 592 7.47 -37.79 -15.13
N ALA A 593 7.55 -38.88 -14.36
CA ALA A 593 8.62 -39.07 -13.40
C ALA A 593 9.97 -39.17 -14.14
N HIS A 594 10.94 -38.33 -13.75
CA HIS A 594 12.29 -38.25 -14.31
C HIS A 594 12.39 -37.75 -15.76
N PHE A 595 11.44 -36.94 -16.23
CA PHE A 595 11.54 -36.31 -17.55
C PHE A 595 12.56 -35.15 -17.54
N ASN A 596 13.77 -35.35 -18.09
CA ASN A 596 14.88 -34.41 -17.96
C ASN A 596 15.12 -33.56 -19.23
N ILE A 597 14.54 -32.37 -19.26
CA ILE A 597 14.63 -31.39 -20.36
C ILE A 597 14.90 -29.99 -19.81
N ASP A 598 16.00 -29.85 -19.06
CA ASP A 598 16.32 -28.66 -18.24
C ASP A 598 16.28 -27.30 -18.95
N PHE A 599 16.39 -27.27 -20.28
CA PHE A 599 16.37 -26.02 -21.06
C PHE A 599 15.24 -25.93 -22.08
N ILE A 600 14.17 -26.70 -21.89
CA ILE A 600 12.99 -26.58 -22.73
C ILE A 600 12.34 -25.20 -22.56
N LYS A 601 11.82 -24.65 -23.65
CA LYS A 601 11.06 -23.40 -23.69
C LYS A 601 9.57 -23.63 -23.84
N LEU A 602 9.19 -24.64 -24.61
CA LEU A 602 7.80 -24.99 -24.85
C LEU A 602 7.59 -26.48 -24.59
N LEU A 603 6.74 -26.79 -23.62
CA LEU A 603 6.26 -28.14 -23.35
C LEU A 603 4.74 -28.17 -23.48
N ASN A 604 4.24 -28.82 -24.53
CA ASN A 604 2.82 -29.00 -24.78
C ASN A 604 2.47 -30.49 -24.76
N LEU A 605 1.81 -30.91 -23.67
CA LEU A 605 1.34 -32.27 -23.42
C LEU A 605 -0.20 -32.34 -23.39
N ARG A 606 -0.89 -31.27 -23.81
CA ARG A 606 -2.35 -31.14 -23.71
C ARG A 606 -3.10 -32.31 -24.35
N SER A 607 -4.26 -32.68 -23.80
CA SER A 607 -5.18 -33.68 -24.37
C SER A 607 -4.48 -35.03 -24.56
N ASN A 608 -4.06 -35.62 -23.43
CA ASN A 608 -3.52 -36.97 -23.32
C ASN A 608 -4.16 -37.67 -22.09
N TYR A 609 -3.66 -38.86 -21.72
CA TYR A 609 -4.06 -39.61 -20.53
C TYR A 609 -2.95 -39.66 -19.47
N LEU A 610 -2.15 -38.59 -19.36
CA LEU A 610 -1.04 -38.52 -18.40
C LEU A 610 -1.55 -38.38 -16.97
N THR A 611 -0.87 -39.01 -16.02
CA THR A 611 -1.27 -39.16 -14.61
C THR A 611 -0.10 -38.83 -13.66
N GLY A 612 -0.36 -38.80 -12.35
CA GLY A 612 0.68 -38.57 -11.33
C GLY A 612 0.96 -37.09 -11.09
N ASN A 613 2.03 -36.79 -10.35
CA ASN A 613 2.38 -35.42 -9.96
C ASN A 613 3.36 -34.76 -10.93
N LEU A 614 3.51 -33.44 -10.86
CA LEU A 614 4.60 -32.74 -11.53
C LEU A 614 5.96 -33.24 -11.00
N PRO A 615 6.96 -33.51 -11.88
CA PRO A 615 8.28 -33.96 -11.46
C PRO A 615 9.00 -32.90 -10.63
N VAL A 616 9.88 -33.31 -9.70
CA VAL A 616 10.66 -32.37 -8.88
C VAL A 616 11.67 -31.58 -9.73
N GLU A 617 12.05 -32.17 -10.86
CA GLU A 617 12.95 -31.64 -11.87
C GLU A 617 12.40 -30.38 -12.57
N ILE A 618 11.09 -30.11 -12.51
CA ILE A 618 10.52 -28.85 -13.07
C ILE A 618 11.14 -27.59 -12.43
N LYS A 619 11.68 -27.69 -11.21
CA LYS A 619 12.46 -26.60 -10.58
C LYS A 619 13.67 -26.16 -11.43
N ASN A 620 14.14 -27.04 -12.31
CA ASN A 620 15.25 -26.81 -13.20
C ASN A 620 14.80 -26.28 -14.57
N TRP A 621 13.52 -26.11 -14.89
CA TRP A 621 13.11 -25.67 -16.23
C TRP A 621 13.11 -24.13 -16.35
N LYS A 622 14.20 -23.48 -15.94
CA LYS A 622 14.27 -22.02 -15.79
C LYS A 622 14.03 -21.25 -17.10
N GLU A 623 14.28 -21.87 -18.26
CA GLU A 623 14.04 -21.28 -19.58
C GLU A 623 12.61 -21.55 -20.11
N LEU A 624 11.73 -22.20 -19.33
CA LEU A 624 10.38 -22.55 -19.75
C LEU A 624 9.53 -21.30 -19.92
N GLU A 625 9.08 -21.08 -21.15
CA GLU A 625 8.22 -19.96 -21.52
C GLU A 625 6.74 -20.39 -21.60
N HIS A 626 6.49 -21.63 -22.02
CA HIS A 626 5.15 -22.14 -22.27
C HIS A 626 4.98 -23.56 -21.74
N LEU A 627 4.09 -23.73 -20.76
CA LEU A 627 3.69 -25.01 -20.20
C LEU A 627 2.20 -25.24 -20.40
N ASP A 628 1.83 -26.23 -21.21
CA ASP A 628 0.45 -26.68 -21.37
C ASP A 628 0.32 -28.18 -21.06
N LEU A 629 -0.34 -28.46 -19.95
CA LEU A 629 -0.64 -29.80 -19.44
C LEU A 629 -2.16 -30.05 -19.39
N GLY A 630 -2.96 -29.19 -20.02
CA GLY A 630 -4.41 -29.24 -19.90
C GLY A 630 -5.03 -30.52 -20.47
N ASP A 631 -6.28 -30.82 -20.11
CA ASP A 631 -7.01 -32.03 -20.54
C ASP A 631 -6.19 -33.32 -20.30
N ASN A 632 -5.80 -33.57 -19.05
CA ASN A 632 -5.06 -34.76 -18.62
C ASN A 632 -5.63 -35.29 -17.29
N GLN A 633 -4.91 -36.19 -16.61
CA GLN A 633 -5.29 -36.78 -15.34
C GLN A 633 -4.20 -36.54 -14.26
N PHE A 634 -3.46 -35.42 -14.34
CA PHE A 634 -2.46 -35.07 -13.34
C PHE A 634 -3.10 -34.85 -11.96
N THR A 635 -2.38 -35.24 -10.91
CA THR A 635 -2.79 -35.15 -9.50
C THR A 635 -1.71 -34.44 -8.68
N GLY A 636 -1.95 -34.27 -7.38
CA GLY A 636 -0.97 -33.69 -6.45
C GLY A 636 -1.12 -32.18 -6.29
N GLU A 637 -0.29 -31.62 -5.42
CA GLU A 637 -0.23 -30.18 -5.17
C GLU A 637 0.70 -29.47 -6.17
N LEU A 638 0.46 -28.18 -6.41
CA LEU A 638 1.39 -27.34 -7.15
C LEU A 638 2.57 -26.96 -6.25
N PRO A 639 3.82 -27.26 -6.67
CA PRO A 639 4.98 -27.01 -5.83
C PRO A 639 5.35 -25.52 -5.77
N GLU A 640 5.83 -25.05 -4.61
CA GLU A 640 6.27 -23.66 -4.41
C GLU A 640 7.39 -23.22 -5.37
N TYR A 641 8.23 -24.12 -5.87
CA TYR A 641 9.29 -23.75 -6.82
C TYR A 641 8.77 -23.42 -8.24
N ILE A 642 7.46 -23.58 -8.53
CA ILE A 642 6.88 -23.12 -9.80
C ILE A 642 7.05 -21.60 -9.99
N GLY A 643 7.13 -20.84 -8.89
CA GLY A 643 7.42 -19.40 -8.89
C GLY A 643 8.85 -19.03 -9.28
N ASN A 644 9.76 -20.01 -9.43
CA ASN A 644 11.14 -19.79 -9.86
C ASN A 644 11.30 -19.81 -11.39
N LEU A 645 10.22 -20.08 -12.13
CA LEU A 645 10.21 -20.13 -13.60
C LEU A 645 10.03 -18.73 -14.19
N HIS A 646 10.94 -17.80 -13.88
CA HIS A 646 10.76 -16.36 -14.13
C HIS A 646 10.42 -16.00 -15.60
N ASP A 647 10.86 -16.82 -16.55
CA ASP A 647 10.59 -16.66 -18.00
C ASP A 647 9.21 -17.17 -18.44
N LEU A 648 8.42 -17.77 -17.54
CA LEU A 648 7.13 -18.37 -17.88
C LEU A 648 6.11 -17.32 -18.33
N LYS A 649 5.66 -17.47 -19.57
CA LYS A 649 4.67 -16.61 -20.23
C LYS A 649 3.29 -17.24 -20.23
N THR A 650 3.21 -18.58 -20.31
CA THR A 650 1.97 -19.35 -20.38
C THR A 650 2.00 -20.55 -19.43
N LEU A 651 0.95 -20.70 -18.62
CA LEU A 651 0.74 -21.81 -17.70
C LEU A 651 -0.69 -22.34 -17.82
N ARG A 652 -0.88 -23.48 -18.48
CA ARG A 652 -2.20 -24.11 -18.66
C ARG A 652 -2.22 -25.49 -18.02
N LEU A 653 -3.01 -25.62 -16.97
CA LEU A 653 -3.17 -26.83 -16.18
C LEU A 653 -4.64 -27.26 -16.10
N ASP A 654 -5.50 -26.68 -16.93
CA ASP A 654 -6.95 -26.89 -16.87
C ASP A 654 -7.38 -28.34 -17.13
N HIS A 655 -8.54 -28.73 -16.61
CA HIS A 655 -9.09 -30.08 -16.80
C HIS A 655 -8.11 -31.18 -16.35
N ASN A 656 -7.74 -31.14 -15.07
CA ASN A 656 -6.89 -32.10 -14.38
C ASN A 656 -7.46 -32.39 -12.97
N SER A 657 -6.69 -33.06 -12.11
CA SER A 657 -7.04 -33.36 -10.71
C SER A 657 -6.01 -32.82 -9.72
N PHE A 658 -5.37 -31.68 -10.02
CA PHE A 658 -4.50 -30.98 -9.06
C PHE A 658 -5.31 -30.51 -7.85
N PHE A 659 -4.75 -30.60 -6.64
CA PHE A 659 -5.43 -30.25 -5.40
C PHE A 659 -4.57 -29.39 -4.46
N GLY A 660 -5.12 -28.98 -3.32
CA GLY A 660 -4.43 -28.19 -2.30
C GLY A 660 -4.38 -26.71 -2.65
N LYS A 661 -3.45 -25.97 -2.05
CA LYS A 661 -3.35 -24.52 -2.25
C LYS A 661 -2.60 -24.18 -3.52
N ILE A 662 -2.99 -23.09 -4.17
CA ILE A 662 -2.15 -22.48 -5.21
C ILE A 662 -0.98 -21.77 -4.49
N PRO A 663 0.28 -22.13 -4.80
CA PRO A 663 1.44 -21.57 -4.11
C PRO A 663 1.53 -20.06 -4.34
N GLY A 664 1.82 -19.32 -3.26
CA GLY A 664 1.94 -17.86 -3.31
C GLY A 664 3.05 -17.41 -4.25
N SER A 665 4.09 -18.24 -4.42
CA SER A 665 5.24 -17.98 -5.29
C SER A 665 4.90 -17.76 -6.77
N ILE A 666 3.72 -18.18 -7.27
CA ILE A 666 3.29 -17.87 -8.65
C ILE A 666 3.26 -16.35 -8.88
N SER A 667 3.12 -15.54 -7.83
CA SER A 667 3.23 -14.08 -7.94
C SER A 667 4.62 -13.58 -8.40
N ASN A 668 5.65 -14.41 -8.33
CA ASN A 668 7.02 -14.07 -8.74
C ASN A 668 7.24 -14.23 -10.26
N LEU A 669 6.23 -14.68 -11.00
CA LEU A 669 6.27 -14.88 -12.45
C LEU A 669 5.92 -13.58 -13.19
N GLU A 670 6.90 -12.69 -13.33
CA GLU A 670 6.71 -11.33 -13.85
C GLU A 670 6.30 -11.25 -15.34
N HIS A 671 6.56 -12.31 -16.11
CA HIS A 671 6.23 -12.38 -17.55
C HIS A 671 4.85 -12.99 -17.85
N LEU A 672 4.17 -13.49 -16.82
CA LEU A 672 2.86 -14.12 -16.93
C LEU A 672 1.77 -13.04 -17.15
N ARG A 673 1.09 -13.08 -18.30
CA ARG A 673 0.07 -12.09 -18.67
C ARG A 673 -1.36 -12.60 -18.53
N ILE A 674 -2.31 -11.67 -18.44
CA ILE A 674 -3.75 -11.95 -18.40
C ILE A 674 -4.16 -12.82 -19.60
N GLY A 675 -4.84 -13.95 -19.33
CA GLY A 675 -5.29 -14.90 -20.35
C GLY A 675 -4.28 -15.99 -20.76
N GLN A 676 -3.06 -15.95 -20.21
CA GLN A 676 -2.03 -16.97 -20.42
C GLN A 676 -1.95 -17.99 -19.27
N VAL A 677 -2.73 -17.79 -18.21
CA VAL A 677 -2.89 -18.75 -17.10
C VAL A 677 -4.27 -19.39 -17.18
N ASN A 678 -4.34 -20.71 -17.12
CA ASN A 678 -5.60 -21.43 -16.98
C ASN A 678 -5.46 -22.57 -15.98
N LEU A 679 -6.16 -22.47 -14.85
CA LEU A 679 -6.14 -23.49 -13.78
C LEU A 679 -7.53 -24.12 -13.56
N SER A 680 -8.51 -23.76 -14.40
CA SER A 680 -9.91 -24.18 -14.27
C SER A 680 -10.09 -25.71 -14.31
N PHE A 681 -11.19 -26.21 -13.74
CA PHE A 681 -11.49 -27.65 -13.72
C PHE A 681 -10.37 -28.49 -13.06
N ASN A 682 -9.98 -28.07 -11.85
CA ASN A 682 -9.10 -28.78 -10.90
C ASN A 682 -9.75 -28.81 -9.50
N GLN A 683 -9.06 -29.32 -8.48
CA GLN A 683 -9.52 -29.49 -7.10
C GLN A 683 -8.77 -28.58 -6.09
N PHE A 684 -8.36 -27.38 -6.51
CA PHE A 684 -7.67 -26.43 -5.62
C PHE A 684 -8.56 -25.88 -4.49
N ASP A 685 -7.95 -25.63 -3.33
CA ASP A 685 -8.57 -25.03 -2.15
C ASP A 685 -9.00 -23.56 -2.39
N THR A 686 -9.82 -23.02 -1.49
CA THR A 686 -10.27 -21.62 -1.46
C THR A 686 -9.11 -20.63 -1.49
N LEU A 687 -9.19 -19.58 -2.33
CA LEU A 687 -8.17 -18.51 -2.42
C LEU A 687 -8.07 -17.71 -1.11
N ASN A 688 -6.85 -17.32 -0.71
CA ASN A 688 -6.57 -16.60 0.55
C ASN A 688 -5.73 -15.32 0.36
N GLN A 689 -5.47 -14.62 1.47
CA GLN A 689 -4.75 -13.34 1.56
C GLN A 689 -3.33 -13.30 0.94
N SER A 690 -2.68 -14.45 0.75
CA SER A 690 -1.32 -14.54 0.20
C SER A 690 -1.27 -14.25 -1.30
N MET A 691 -2.41 -14.33 -1.99
CA MET A 691 -2.52 -14.26 -3.46
C MET A 691 -2.93 -12.87 -3.98
N VAL A 692 -2.73 -11.82 -3.18
CA VAL A 692 -3.08 -10.42 -3.48
C VAL A 692 -2.32 -9.82 -4.67
N LEU A 693 -1.26 -10.48 -5.15
CA LEU A 693 -0.57 -10.11 -6.39
C LEU A 693 -1.34 -10.53 -7.66
N PHE A 694 -2.37 -11.36 -7.55
CA PHE A 694 -3.26 -11.70 -8.67
C PHE A 694 -4.37 -10.68 -8.89
N CYS A 695 -4.42 -9.57 -8.15
CA CYS A 695 -5.47 -8.55 -8.35
C CYS A 695 -5.44 -7.85 -9.74
N PRO A 696 -4.30 -7.75 -10.46
CA PRO A 696 -4.29 -7.41 -11.90
C PRO A 696 -4.64 -8.62 -12.81
N LEU A 697 -4.58 -9.86 -12.31
CA LEU A 697 -4.74 -11.12 -13.04
C LEU A 697 -6.14 -11.77 -12.89
N GLY A 698 -6.89 -11.45 -11.84
CA GLY A 698 -8.17 -12.11 -11.50
C GLY A 698 -9.35 -11.44 -12.19
N VAL A 699 -10.27 -12.13 -12.87
CA VAL A 699 -10.78 -13.47 -12.57
C VAL A 699 -11.24 -14.25 -13.83
N LYS A 700 -10.45 -14.23 -14.91
CA LYS A 700 -10.67 -15.19 -16.02
C LYS A 700 -10.00 -16.56 -15.81
N ILE A 701 -9.16 -16.70 -14.78
CA ILE A 701 -8.20 -17.82 -14.58
C ILE A 701 -8.82 -19.01 -13.81
N LEU A 702 -9.92 -18.78 -13.08
CA LEU A 702 -10.50 -19.73 -12.11
C LEU A 702 -12.02 -19.81 -12.25
N GLU A 703 -12.52 -20.35 -13.37
CA GLU A 703 -13.91 -20.81 -13.41
C GLU A 703 -14.05 -22.03 -12.47
N ASN A 704 -14.88 -21.91 -11.42
CA ASN A 704 -15.23 -22.93 -10.40
C ASN A 704 -14.29 -23.09 -9.17
N THR A 705 -13.47 -22.10 -8.79
CA THR A 705 -12.76 -22.10 -7.48
C THR A 705 -13.42 -21.12 -6.51
N PRO A 706 -13.79 -21.53 -5.27
CA PRO A 706 -14.38 -20.60 -4.30
C PRO A 706 -13.36 -19.55 -3.82
N VAL A 707 -13.81 -18.30 -3.67
CA VAL A 707 -12.99 -17.12 -3.29
C VAL A 707 -13.48 -16.58 -1.95
N ASP A 708 -12.58 -16.19 -1.05
CA ASP A 708 -12.97 -15.59 0.23
C ASP A 708 -13.28 -14.07 0.14
N ASN A 709 -14.07 -13.55 1.10
CA ASN A 709 -14.50 -12.14 1.13
C ASN A 709 -13.35 -11.15 1.43
N GLN A 710 -12.25 -11.61 2.03
CA GLN A 710 -11.13 -10.78 2.46
C GLN A 710 -10.16 -10.52 1.29
N PHE A 711 -9.98 -11.50 0.40
CA PHE A 711 -9.30 -11.42 -0.88
C PHE A 711 -9.94 -10.36 -1.80
N ILE A 712 -11.28 -10.34 -1.87
CA ILE A 712 -12.05 -9.35 -2.64
C ILE A 712 -11.81 -7.93 -2.12
N GLN A 713 -11.83 -7.74 -0.79
CA GLN A 713 -11.56 -6.44 -0.16
C GLN A 713 -10.14 -5.94 -0.44
N ILE A 714 -9.13 -6.81 -0.40
CA ILE A 714 -7.74 -6.41 -0.62
C ILE A 714 -7.46 -6.13 -2.11
N CYS A 715 -8.05 -6.88 -3.04
CA CYS A 715 -7.94 -6.58 -4.47
C CYS A 715 -8.58 -5.24 -4.84
N SER A 716 -9.73 -4.89 -4.25
CA SER A 716 -10.35 -3.57 -4.46
C SER A 716 -9.51 -2.40 -3.93
N ALA A 717 -8.69 -2.60 -2.90
CA ALA A 717 -7.80 -1.56 -2.35
C ALA A 717 -6.53 -1.34 -3.19
N ARG A 718 -6.04 -2.35 -3.93
CA ARG A 718 -4.81 -2.28 -4.75
C ARG A 718 -5.02 -1.85 -6.21
N CYS A 719 -6.24 -1.94 -6.76
CA CYS A 719 -6.56 -1.49 -8.13
C CYS A 719 -6.70 0.04 -8.29
N ASN A 720 -6.15 0.85 -7.37
CA ASN A 720 -6.06 2.31 -7.51
C ASN A 720 -5.01 2.66 -8.59
N GLY A 721 -5.34 2.47 -9.88
CA GLY A 721 -4.46 2.86 -10.99
C GLY A 721 -4.70 2.21 -12.36
N LEU A 722 -5.60 1.22 -12.50
CA LEU A 722 -6.00 0.70 -13.82
C LEU A 722 -7.20 1.48 -14.36
N ASP A 723 -7.22 1.72 -15.68
CA ASP A 723 -8.35 2.34 -16.37
C ASP A 723 -9.60 1.44 -16.25
N TRP A 724 -10.67 1.98 -15.66
CA TRP A 724 -11.91 1.24 -15.36
C TRP A 724 -12.59 0.66 -16.62
N GLU A 725 -12.23 1.14 -17.83
CA GLU A 725 -12.72 0.60 -19.11
C GLU A 725 -12.29 -0.86 -19.38
N ASP A 726 -11.15 -1.33 -18.87
CA ASP A 726 -10.69 -2.71 -19.11
C ASP A 726 -11.27 -3.72 -18.11
N MET A 727 -11.64 -3.27 -16.90
CA MET A 727 -12.36 -4.10 -15.92
C MET A 727 -13.81 -4.38 -16.31
N LEU A 728 -14.47 -3.46 -17.02
CA LEU A 728 -15.88 -3.57 -17.42
C LEU A 728 -16.13 -4.47 -18.64
N LYS A 729 -15.08 -4.88 -19.36
CA LYS A 729 -15.17 -5.84 -20.48
C LYS A 729 -15.23 -7.30 -20.02
N ALA A 730 -14.97 -7.59 -18.74
CA ALA A 730 -15.08 -8.92 -18.16
C ALA A 730 -16.54 -9.23 -17.77
N SER A 731 -17.17 -10.20 -18.45
CA SER A 731 -18.60 -10.51 -18.29
C SER A 731 -19.00 -10.99 -16.90
N TRP A 732 -18.07 -11.51 -16.10
CA TRP A 732 -18.31 -12.14 -14.80
C TRP A 732 -18.12 -11.18 -13.60
N LEU A 733 -17.56 -9.98 -13.78
CA LEU A 733 -17.38 -8.99 -12.68
C LEU A 733 -18.69 -8.25 -12.33
N LYS A 734 -19.72 -8.38 -13.17
CA LYS A 734 -21.03 -7.72 -12.98
C LYS A 734 -21.77 -8.19 -11.71
N ASP A 735 -21.59 -9.45 -11.32
CA ASP A 735 -22.27 -10.03 -10.16
C ASP A 735 -21.58 -9.66 -8.83
N THR A 736 -20.24 -9.49 -8.85
CA THR A 736 -19.46 -9.07 -7.67
C THR A 736 -19.59 -7.56 -7.38
N LEU A 737 -19.73 -6.72 -8.42
CA LEU A 737 -19.94 -5.27 -8.26
C LEU A 737 -21.34 -4.94 -7.69
N ALA A 738 -22.35 -5.76 -7.98
CA ALA A 738 -23.69 -5.64 -7.40
C ALA A 738 -23.67 -5.92 -5.88
N ALA A 739 -22.87 -6.89 -5.42
CA ALA A 739 -22.70 -7.19 -3.99
C ALA A 739 -21.98 -6.06 -3.22
N LEU A 740 -20.98 -5.42 -3.84
CA LEU A 740 -20.24 -4.28 -3.25
C LEU A 740 -21.09 -3.00 -3.16
N LEU A 741 -21.96 -2.73 -4.15
CA LEU A 741 -22.89 -1.60 -4.14
C LEU A 741 -23.99 -1.73 -3.07
N CYS A 742 -24.38 -2.96 -2.73
CA CYS A 742 -25.33 -3.24 -1.65
C CYS A 742 -24.71 -3.15 -0.25
N ALA A 743 -23.40 -3.33 -0.10
CA ALA A 743 -22.75 -3.40 1.20
C ALA A 743 -22.33 -2.04 1.80
N ASN A 744 -22.03 -1.01 0.99
CA ASN A 744 -21.62 0.30 1.54
C ASN A 744 -21.80 1.50 0.56
N PRO A 745 -23.04 1.97 0.33
CA PRO A 745 -23.34 3.01 -0.67
C PRO A 745 -22.77 4.40 -0.34
N ASP A 746 -22.57 4.74 0.94
CA ASP A 746 -22.18 6.09 1.36
C ASP A 746 -20.71 6.45 1.10
N HIS A 747 -19.82 5.45 1.02
CA HIS A 747 -18.39 5.68 0.84
C HIS A 747 -18.02 6.00 -0.63
N ILE A 748 -18.83 5.53 -1.59
CA ILE A 748 -18.64 5.76 -3.03
C ILE A 748 -19.29 7.09 -3.46
N VAL A 749 -20.43 7.46 -2.87
CA VAL A 749 -21.15 8.72 -3.15
C VAL A 749 -20.32 9.95 -2.75
N ARG A 750 -19.48 9.86 -1.70
CA ARG A 750 -18.57 10.95 -1.31
C ARG A 750 -17.44 11.19 -2.33
N ARG A 751 -16.99 10.14 -3.04
CA ARG A 751 -15.90 10.21 -4.02
C ARG A 751 -16.35 10.77 -5.38
N PHE A 752 -17.62 10.62 -5.75
CA PHE A 752 -18.18 11.22 -6.98
C PHE A 752 -18.47 12.73 -6.87
N ARG A 753 -18.45 13.32 -5.68
CA ARG A 753 -18.66 14.77 -5.50
C ARG A 753 -17.41 15.62 -5.77
N SER A 754 -16.21 15.04 -5.84
CA SER A 754 -14.95 15.81 -5.88
C SER A 754 -14.32 16.01 -7.26
N ASN A 755 -14.83 15.38 -8.33
CA ASN A 755 -14.32 15.57 -9.70
C ASN A 755 -15.37 16.21 -10.61
N ALA A 756 -15.28 17.53 -10.80
CA ALA A 756 -16.05 18.25 -11.81
C ALA A 756 -15.38 18.10 -13.19
N GLY A 757 -15.84 17.14 -13.99
CA GLY A 757 -15.42 16.97 -15.37
C GLY A 757 -16.35 16.00 -16.11
N PHE A 758 -17.03 16.47 -17.16
CA PHE A 758 -17.90 15.66 -17.99
C PHE A 758 -17.08 14.64 -18.80
N VAL A 759 -17.40 13.35 -18.68
CA VAL A 759 -16.89 12.28 -19.55
C VAL A 759 -18.08 11.64 -20.27
N GLU A 760 -18.07 11.68 -21.61
CA GLU A 760 -19.12 11.14 -22.47
C GLU A 760 -18.75 9.72 -22.94
N PHE A 761 -19.51 8.69 -22.53
CA PHE A 761 -19.31 7.30 -22.95
C PHE A 761 -20.17 6.94 -24.16
N ARG A 762 -19.57 6.31 -25.19
CA ARG A 762 -20.35 5.61 -26.24
C ARG A 762 -21.00 4.36 -25.65
N GLY A 763 -22.26 4.49 -25.23
CA GLY A 763 -23.13 3.37 -24.81
C GLY A 763 -23.78 3.51 -23.44
N LEU A 764 -23.34 4.48 -22.62
CA LEU A 764 -23.94 4.81 -21.32
C LEU A 764 -23.96 6.34 -21.19
N LYS A 765 -25.13 6.95 -21.38
CA LYS A 765 -25.31 8.40 -21.15
C LYS A 765 -25.97 8.58 -19.78
N LEU A 766 -25.17 8.73 -18.73
CA LEU A 766 -25.64 9.26 -17.45
C LEU A 766 -25.72 10.79 -17.57
N VAL A 767 -26.92 11.32 -17.80
CA VAL A 767 -27.16 12.76 -17.76
C VAL A 767 -27.61 13.14 -16.35
N TYR A 768 -26.74 13.81 -15.60
CA TYR A 768 -27.14 14.60 -14.44
C TYR A 768 -27.23 16.06 -14.85
N THR A 769 -28.44 16.60 -14.95
CA THR A 769 -28.65 18.05 -14.87
C THR A 769 -29.92 18.37 -14.06
N LYS A 770 -29.80 19.45 -13.27
CA LYS A 770 -30.94 20.14 -12.64
C LYS A 770 -31.94 20.50 -13.75
N THR A 771 -33.19 20.07 -13.59
CA THR A 771 -34.42 20.53 -14.28
C THR A 771 -34.57 20.25 -15.80
N SER A 772 -35.70 19.59 -16.13
CA SER A 772 -36.43 19.46 -17.42
C SER A 772 -35.93 18.54 -18.57
N TYR A 773 -36.89 17.79 -19.12
CA TYR A 773 -36.91 16.81 -20.24
C TYR A 773 -36.16 17.21 -21.53
N TYR A 774 -35.47 16.25 -22.19
CA TYR A 774 -35.56 15.98 -23.64
C TYR A 774 -34.86 14.66 -24.06
N ASP A 775 -35.44 14.02 -25.08
CA ASP A 775 -35.26 12.66 -25.64
C ASP A 775 -34.28 12.59 -26.83
N VAL A 776 -33.52 11.49 -27.01
CA VAL A 776 -33.11 10.98 -28.33
C VAL A 776 -32.99 9.43 -28.36
N SER A 777 -33.92 8.81 -29.09
CA SER A 777 -33.97 7.41 -29.57
C SER A 777 -32.77 6.88 -30.40
N LYS A 778 -32.37 5.60 -30.20
CA LYS A 778 -32.18 4.52 -31.22
C LYS A 778 -31.47 3.25 -30.69
N ASN A 779 -32.21 2.14 -30.72
CA ASN A 779 -31.86 0.70 -30.86
C ASN A 779 -30.42 0.19 -30.64
N THR A 780 -30.23 -0.58 -29.56
CA THR A 780 -29.65 -1.96 -29.59
C THR A 780 -30.04 -2.72 -28.31
N TYR A 781 -30.83 -3.79 -28.43
CA TYR A 781 -31.39 -4.61 -27.34
C TYR A 781 -30.72 -5.99 -27.28
N ARG A 782 -30.18 -6.37 -26.10
CA ARG A 782 -30.34 -7.69 -25.44
C ARG A 782 -29.41 -7.83 -24.21
N ASN A 783 -30.00 -8.29 -23.08
CA ASN A 783 -29.38 -8.92 -21.89
C ASN A 783 -28.94 -8.04 -20.69
N ILE A 784 -29.83 -7.22 -20.11
CA ILE A 784 -29.66 -6.70 -18.73
C ILE A 784 -31.05 -6.50 -18.04
N GLU A 785 -31.84 -7.56 -17.83
CA GLU A 785 -33.16 -7.43 -17.17
C GLU A 785 -33.33 -8.24 -15.87
N THR A 786 -32.37 -9.06 -15.44
CA THR A 786 -32.58 -9.99 -14.32
C THR A 786 -32.36 -9.42 -12.91
N ASN A 787 -31.44 -8.45 -12.71
CA ASN A 787 -30.97 -8.14 -11.35
C ASN A 787 -31.53 -6.85 -10.72
N PHE A 788 -32.47 -6.15 -11.38
CA PHE A 788 -33.16 -5.00 -10.76
C PHE A 788 -34.37 -5.42 -9.90
N TYR A 789 -34.88 -6.65 -10.08
CA TYR A 789 -36.10 -7.13 -9.45
C TYR A 789 -35.89 -7.70 -8.03
N ASP A 790 -34.68 -8.20 -7.70
CA ASP A 790 -34.36 -8.72 -6.36
C ASP A 790 -34.25 -7.64 -5.27
N CYS A 791 -33.87 -6.40 -5.63
CA CYS A 791 -33.83 -5.29 -4.68
C CYS A 791 -35.23 -4.79 -4.26
N ALA A 792 -36.26 -5.01 -5.08
CA ALA A 792 -37.62 -4.59 -4.77
C ALA A 792 -38.34 -5.57 -3.81
N GLY A 793 -37.97 -6.86 -3.83
CA GLY A 793 -38.55 -7.89 -2.96
C GLY A 793 -38.16 -7.72 -1.48
N ASN A 794 -36.88 -7.47 -1.20
CA ASN A 794 -36.37 -7.29 0.17
C ASN A 794 -36.94 -6.03 0.86
N LEU A 795 -37.31 -4.99 0.11
CA LEU A 795 -37.90 -3.77 0.68
C LEU A 795 -39.36 -3.95 1.12
N ILE A 796 -40.07 -4.91 0.52
CA ILE A 796 -41.50 -5.18 0.78
C ILE A 796 -41.67 -6.13 1.98
N GLU A 797 -40.78 -7.11 2.17
CA GLU A 797 -40.81 -7.97 3.36
C GLU A 797 -40.55 -7.21 4.66
N GLN A 798 -39.59 -6.27 4.67
CA GLN A 798 -39.30 -5.46 5.86
C GLN A 798 -40.43 -4.49 6.25
N THR A 799 -41.35 -4.16 5.36
CA THR A 799 -42.50 -3.27 5.67
C THR A 799 -43.77 -4.02 6.09
N VAL A 800 -43.82 -5.36 5.95
CA VAL A 800 -44.99 -6.17 6.32
C VAL A 800 -44.87 -6.77 7.73
N GLU A 801 -43.65 -6.91 8.28
CA GLU A 801 -43.46 -7.38 9.67
C GLU A 801 -43.58 -6.28 10.73
N GLU A 802 -43.43 -5.00 10.37
CA GLU A 802 -43.63 -3.88 11.30
C GLU A 802 -45.02 -3.27 11.13
N GLY A 803 -46.01 -3.89 11.76
CA GLY A 803 -47.33 -3.30 11.94
C GLY A 803 -47.27 -2.04 12.82
N ASN A 804 -46.90 -0.88 12.26
CA ASN A 804 -47.16 0.44 12.86
C ASN A 804 -47.16 1.57 11.81
N SER A 805 -48.13 2.47 11.97
CA SER A 805 -48.45 3.62 11.14
C SER A 805 -47.32 4.65 11.02
N TYR A 806 -47.02 5.16 9.82
CA TYR A 806 -46.94 6.60 9.50
C TYR A 806 -46.66 6.81 8.00
N ASN A 807 -47.57 7.52 7.34
CA ASN A 807 -47.44 8.03 5.96
C ASN A 807 -46.24 8.97 5.82
N SER A 808 -45.36 8.73 4.84
CA SER A 808 -45.00 9.67 3.75
C SER A 808 -43.66 9.34 3.10
N ARG A 809 -43.70 8.77 1.88
CA ARG A 809 -42.76 8.93 0.75
C ARG A 809 -42.86 7.75 -0.22
N PHE A 810 -44.01 7.62 -0.88
CA PHE A 810 -44.07 6.98 -2.19
C PHE A 810 -44.58 8.03 -3.17
N GLY A 811 -43.63 8.75 -3.78
CA GLY A 811 -43.92 9.59 -4.94
C GLY A 811 -44.07 8.68 -6.17
N ASN A 812 -45.28 8.63 -6.70
CA ASN A 812 -45.71 8.13 -8.02
C ASN A 812 -44.70 7.31 -8.83
N LEU A 813 -44.89 5.99 -8.82
CA LEU A 813 -44.51 5.13 -9.95
C LEU A 813 -45.33 5.57 -11.18
N SER A 814 -44.68 5.90 -12.29
CA SER A 814 -45.35 6.39 -13.50
C SER A 814 -45.98 5.25 -14.31
N ASP A 815 -47.04 5.58 -15.06
CA ASP A 815 -47.83 4.69 -15.94
C ASP A 815 -47.03 3.94 -17.02
N GLU A 816 -45.71 4.16 -17.17
CA GLU A 816 -44.85 3.47 -18.13
C GLU A 816 -44.17 2.21 -17.54
N MET A 817 -43.93 2.15 -16.21
CA MET A 817 -43.54 0.90 -15.53
C MET A 817 -44.67 -0.15 -15.59
N TYR A 818 -45.91 0.32 -15.71
CA TYR A 818 -47.11 -0.50 -15.86
C TYR A 818 -47.22 -1.21 -17.22
N ARG A 819 -46.43 -0.83 -18.24
CA ARG A 819 -46.45 -1.46 -19.57
C ARG A 819 -45.38 -2.54 -19.78
N GLN A 820 -44.42 -2.71 -18.86
CA GLN A 820 -43.34 -3.70 -18.98
C GLN A 820 -43.53 -5.00 -18.18
N LEU A 821 -44.59 -5.12 -17.38
CA LEU A 821 -45.00 -6.42 -16.82
C LEU A 821 -45.67 -7.24 -17.93
N ASN A 822 -44.85 -7.89 -18.75
CA ASN A 822 -45.32 -8.85 -19.74
C ASN A 822 -45.77 -10.13 -19.03
N TYR A 823 -46.90 -10.66 -19.48
CA TYR A 823 -47.62 -11.80 -18.94
C TYR A 823 -46.81 -13.10 -19.09
N ASP A 824 -46.33 -13.67 -17.98
CA ASP A 824 -46.05 -15.11 -17.88
C ASP A 824 -46.48 -15.64 -16.50
N GLU A 825 -47.02 -16.86 -16.51
CA GLU A 825 -47.92 -17.40 -15.48
C GLU A 825 -47.23 -18.02 -14.25
N GLU A 826 -46.03 -17.60 -13.85
CA GLU A 826 -45.24 -18.31 -12.85
C GLU A 826 -45.44 -17.86 -11.38
N TRP A 827 -45.28 -18.82 -10.46
CA TRP A 827 -45.39 -18.65 -9.01
C TRP A 827 -44.01 -18.37 -8.40
N PHE A 828 -43.95 -17.44 -7.44
CA PHE A 828 -42.70 -17.07 -6.75
C PHE A 828 -42.71 -17.61 -5.32
N CYS A 829 -41.68 -18.35 -4.89
CA CYS A 829 -41.62 -19.00 -3.56
C CYS A 829 -40.27 -18.77 -2.86
N CYS A 830 -40.27 -18.40 -1.58
CA CYS A 830 -39.04 -18.25 -0.77
C CYS A 830 -38.75 -19.49 0.08
N ASN A 831 -37.47 -19.86 0.24
CA ASN A 831 -36.98 -20.87 1.19
C ASN A 831 -36.33 -20.17 2.39
N SER A 832 -36.82 -20.39 3.61
CA SER A 832 -36.22 -19.83 4.83
C SER A 832 -35.05 -20.69 5.36
N ILE A 833 -33.98 -20.03 5.84
CA ILE A 833 -32.82 -20.64 6.53
C ILE A 833 -33.22 -20.96 7.98
N PRO A 834 -32.84 -22.12 8.58
CA PRO A 834 -33.26 -22.44 9.95
C PRO A 834 -32.42 -21.75 11.03
N ILE A 835 -33.08 -21.37 12.13
CA ILE A 835 -32.51 -20.79 13.35
C ILE A 835 -31.85 -21.91 14.20
N PRO A 836 -30.62 -21.74 14.74
CA PRO A 836 -30.00 -22.76 15.58
C PRO A 836 -30.67 -22.81 16.97
N THR A 837 -30.96 -24.01 17.47
CA THR A 837 -31.32 -24.22 18.88
C THR A 837 -30.38 -25.23 19.50
N ASP A 838 -30.05 -24.98 20.77
CA ASP A 838 -29.04 -25.68 21.57
C ASP A 838 -29.37 -27.16 21.79
N ASN A 839 -28.47 -28.04 21.33
CA ASN A 839 -27.98 -29.28 21.96
C ASN A 839 -27.50 -30.29 20.90
N GLU A 840 -26.48 -31.04 21.28
CA GLU A 840 -25.63 -31.92 20.46
C GLU A 840 -26.31 -32.97 19.57
N GLU A 841 -25.53 -33.30 18.51
CA GLU A 841 -25.44 -34.57 17.78
C GLU A 841 -26.64 -35.06 16.95
N THR A 842 -26.60 -34.79 15.64
CA THR A 842 -26.52 -35.83 14.57
C THR A 842 -26.48 -35.17 13.19
N VAL A 843 -25.59 -35.65 12.32
CA VAL A 843 -25.51 -35.26 10.91
C VAL A 843 -26.69 -35.86 10.13
N PRO A 844 -27.35 -35.11 9.23
CA PRO A 844 -28.03 -35.71 8.09
C PRO A 844 -27.39 -35.29 6.76
N GLU A 845 -27.21 -36.31 5.92
CA GLU A 845 -26.68 -36.27 4.56
C GLU A 845 -27.40 -35.28 3.64
N LYS A 846 -26.63 -34.43 2.93
CA LYS A 846 -27.13 -33.61 1.82
C LYS A 846 -27.12 -34.43 0.53
N ASN A 847 -28.24 -35.09 0.22
CA ASN A 847 -28.62 -35.46 -1.14
C ASN A 847 -30.14 -35.63 -1.23
N LYS A 848 -30.87 -34.54 -1.50
CA LYS A 848 -32.21 -34.63 -2.12
C LYS A 848 -32.42 -33.48 -3.11
N THR A 849 -32.56 -33.87 -4.37
CA THR A 849 -33.13 -33.13 -5.50
C THR A 849 -34.49 -32.50 -5.15
N VAL A 850 -34.70 -31.23 -5.53
CA VAL A 850 -35.98 -30.53 -5.36
C VAL A 850 -36.92 -30.87 -6.52
N HIS A 851 -38.06 -31.49 -6.19
CA HIS A 851 -39.26 -31.54 -7.04
C HIS A 851 -39.99 -30.19 -6.99
N SER A 852 -40.45 -29.72 -8.16
CA SER A 852 -41.28 -28.54 -8.36
C SER A 852 -42.62 -28.64 -7.61
N VAL A 853 -43.00 -27.59 -6.88
CA VAL A 853 -44.41 -27.39 -6.48
C VAL A 853 -45.18 -27.00 -7.74
N THR A 854 -45.78 -27.99 -8.40
CA THR A 854 -46.56 -27.78 -9.64
C THR A 854 -48.02 -27.43 -9.30
N GLN A 855 -48.38 -26.20 -9.64
CA GLN A 855 -49.69 -25.73 -10.15
C GLN A 855 -50.88 -25.56 -9.18
N LEU A 856 -51.07 -24.31 -8.71
CA LEU A 856 -52.43 -23.79 -8.50
C LEU A 856 -53.08 -23.52 -9.87
N ASN A 857 -54.01 -24.37 -10.30
CA ASN A 857 -54.76 -24.17 -11.55
C ASN A 857 -56.13 -23.59 -11.23
N CYS A 858 -56.31 -22.30 -11.57
CA CYS A 858 -57.58 -21.59 -11.43
C CYS A 858 -58.22 -21.39 -12.78
N PHE A 859 -59.48 -21.79 -12.92
CA PHE A 859 -60.25 -21.59 -14.15
C PHE A 859 -61.39 -20.59 -13.91
N PRO A 860 -61.50 -19.52 -14.73
CA PRO A 860 -62.67 -18.64 -14.70
C PRO A 860 -63.89 -19.36 -15.27
N ASN A 861 -65.04 -19.28 -14.59
CA ASN A 861 -66.30 -19.82 -15.11
C ASN A 861 -66.97 -18.79 -16.03
N PRO A 862 -67.28 -19.12 -17.30
CA PRO A 862 -67.83 -18.14 -18.25
C PRO A 862 -69.25 -17.64 -17.94
N VAL A 863 -69.91 -18.12 -16.88
CA VAL A 863 -71.29 -17.76 -16.53
C VAL A 863 -71.46 -17.30 -15.06
N GLY A 864 -70.38 -17.13 -14.28
CA GLY A 864 -70.49 -16.64 -12.91
C GLY A 864 -69.20 -16.05 -12.34
N ASP A 865 -69.34 -14.95 -11.60
CA ASP A 865 -68.25 -14.07 -11.13
C ASP A 865 -67.42 -14.63 -9.94
N TYR A 866 -67.02 -15.90 -10.01
CA TYR A 866 -66.14 -16.53 -9.00
C TYR A 866 -65.00 -17.34 -9.64
N LEU A 867 -63.82 -17.34 -9.01
CA LEU A 867 -62.68 -18.19 -9.40
C LEU A 867 -62.79 -19.55 -8.73
N LYS A 868 -62.57 -20.62 -9.49
CA LYS A 868 -62.44 -21.97 -8.94
C LYS A 868 -61.01 -22.48 -9.14
N CYS A 869 -60.32 -22.75 -8.04
CA CYS A 869 -58.92 -23.16 -8.03
C CYS A 869 -58.76 -24.56 -7.47
N SER A 870 -58.00 -25.42 -8.17
CA SER A 870 -57.50 -26.68 -7.60
C SER A 870 -56.18 -26.43 -6.88
N VAL A 871 -56.08 -26.90 -5.64
CA VAL A 871 -54.92 -26.70 -4.74
C VAL A 871 -54.26 -28.03 -4.39
N ASP A 872 -52.95 -28.02 -4.18
CA ASP A 872 -52.17 -29.16 -3.67
C ASP A 872 -52.51 -29.40 -2.17
N ALA A 873 -52.44 -30.66 -1.71
CA ALA A 873 -52.86 -31.10 -0.38
C ALA A 873 -52.02 -30.51 0.79
N LEU A 874 -50.89 -29.89 0.46
CA LEU A 874 -49.93 -29.27 1.39
C LEU A 874 -50.21 -27.78 1.68
N VAL A 875 -51.19 -27.19 0.99
CA VAL A 875 -51.63 -25.80 1.22
C VAL A 875 -52.46 -25.71 2.50
N THR A 876 -52.10 -24.78 3.39
CA THR A 876 -52.78 -24.59 4.68
C THR A 876 -53.60 -23.29 4.76
N GLN A 877 -53.22 -22.25 4.01
CA GLN A 877 -53.94 -20.97 3.97
C GLN A 877 -53.76 -20.25 2.63
N ILE A 878 -54.80 -19.52 2.18
CA ILE A 878 -54.76 -18.64 1.00
C ILE A 878 -55.28 -17.24 1.36
N LYS A 879 -54.55 -16.20 0.94
CA LYS A 879 -54.89 -14.78 1.13
C LYS A 879 -54.92 -14.01 -0.19
N LEU A 880 -55.87 -13.08 -0.32
CA LEU A 880 -55.95 -12.11 -1.41
C LEU A 880 -55.67 -10.70 -0.87
N ILE A 881 -54.62 -10.06 -1.36
CA ILE A 881 -54.09 -8.80 -0.81
C ILE A 881 -53.93 -7.78 -1.93
N ASN A 882 -54.26 -6.51 -1.71
CA ASN A 882 -54.06 -5.46 -2.70
C ASN A 882 -52.64 -4.83 -2.62
N LEU A 883 -52.32 -3.96 -3.58
CA LEU A 883 -51.02 -3.27 -3.65
C LEU A 883 -50.67 -2.37 -2.44
N GLN A 884 -51.62 -2.05 -1.56
CA GLN A 884 -51.38 -1.30 -0.33
C GLN A 884 -51.30 -2.21 0.91
N GLY A 885 -51.19 -3.53 0.73
CA GLY A 885 -51.06 -4.50 1.83
C GLY A 885 -52.38 -4.82 2.54
N ARG A 886 -53.53 -4.38 2.01
CA ARG A 886 -54.84 -4.63 2.63
C ARG A 886 -55.40 -5.99 2.17
N ILE A 887 -55.78 -6.84 3.12
CA ILE A 887 -56.35 -8.18 2.87
C ILE A 887 -57.85 -8.06 2.56
N PHE A 888 -58.29 -8.65 1.44
CA PHE A 888 -59.68 -8.63 0.97
C PHE A 888 -60.38 -9.98 1.13
N ALA A 889 -59.65 -11.09 1.12
CA ALA A 889 -60.18 -12.43 1.40
C ALA A 889 -59.10 -13.33 2.04
N GLU A 890 -59.50 -14.18 2.99
CA GLU A 890 -58.64 -15.13 3.69
C GLU A 890 -59.41 -16.44 3.92
N LEU A 891 -58.79 -17.57 3.56
CA LEU A 891 -59.38 -18.91 3.62
C LEU A 891 -58.40 -19.90 4.25
N ASP A 892 -58.87 -20.58 5.30
CA ASP A 892 -58.13 -21.59 6.06
C ASP A 892 -58.52 -23.02 5.66
N ARG A 893 -57.61 -23.98 5.91
CA ARG A 893 -57.71 -25.40 5.49
C ARG A 893 -59.04 -26.08 5.79
N ASP A 894 -59.68 -25.79 6.92
CA ASP A 894 -60.94 -26.41 7.34
C ASP A 894 -62.13 -26.09 6.42
N ARG A 895 -61.99 -25.10 5.54
CA ARG A 895 -63.02 -24.69 4.56
C ARG A 895 -62.71 -25.13 3.12
N ILE A 896 -61.62 -25.84 2.89
CA ILE A 896 -61.23 -26.38 1.58
C ILE A 896 -61.81 -27.80 1.45
N GLN A 897 -62.95 -27.94 0.76
CA GLN A 897 -63.55 -29.25 0.49
C GLN A 897 -63.06 -29.78 -0.86
N ASP A 898 -62.68 -31.06 -0.90
CA ASP A 898 -62.27 -31.79 -2.12
C ASP A 898 -61.16 -31.13 -2.95
N ASN A 899 -60.16 -30.53 -2.28
CA ASN A 899 -59.02 -29.85 -2.90
C ASN A 899 -59.40 -28.74 -3.90
N GLN A 900 -60.60 -28.15 -3.74
CA GLN A 900 -61.05 -27.01 -4.54
C GLN A 900 -61.39 -25.80 -3.65
N VAL A 901 -60.99 -24.61 -4.10
CA VAL A 901 -61.30 -23.32 -3.45
C VAL A 901 -62.11 -22.45 -4.40
N VAL A 902 -63.19 -21.85 -3.89
CA VAL A 902 -64.05 -20.90 -4.62
C VAL A 902 -63.87 -19.51 -4.02
N VAL A 903 -63.47 -18.52 -4.82
CA VAL A 903 -63.34 -17.12 -4.41
C VAL A 903 -64.33 -16.27 -5.20
N ASP A 904 -65.28 -15.64 -4.49
CA ASP A 904 -66.32 -14.78 -5.08
C ASP A 904 -65.82 -13.34 -5.22
N PHE A 905 -65.84 -12.81 -6.46
CA PHE A 905 -65.28 -11.50 -6.76
C PHE A 905 -66.28 -10.35 -6.71
N GLN A 906 -67.56 -10.60 -6.43
CA GLN A 906 -68.57 -9.52 -6.44
C GLN A 906 -68.36 -8.43 -5.38
N GLN A 907 -67.42 -8.62 -4.44
CA GLN A 907 -67.11 -7.64 -3.39
C GLN A 907 -65.67 -7.08 -3.46
N VAL A 908 -64.90 -7.38 -4.52
CA VAL A 908 -63.51 -6.93 -4.68
C VAL A 908 -63.44 -5.81 -5.74
N PRO A 909 -63.02 -4.58 -5.39
CA PRO A 909 -62.96 -3.47 -6.35
C PRO A 909 -61.90 -3.71 -7.44
N SER A 910 -62.05 -3.09 -8.60
CA SER A 910 -61.12 -3.26 -9.73
C SER A 910 -59.71 -2.76 -9.37
N GLY A 911 -58.68 -3.61 -9.54
CA GLY A 911 -57.30 -3.33 -9.12
C GLY A 911 -56.35 -4.50 -9.37
N ILE A 912 -55.07 -4.34 -9.02
CA ILE A 912 -54.08 -5.43 -9.04
C ILE A 912 -53.98 -6.02 -7.63
N TYR A 913 -53.98 -7.34 -7.54
CA TYR A 913 -53.98 -8.10 -6.30
C TYR A 913 -52.90 -9.17 -6.31
N PHE A 914 -52.47 -9.58 -5.12
CA PHE A 914 -51.59 -10.72 -4.88
C PHE A 914 -52.39 -11.84 -4.25
N ILE A 915 -52.22 -13.06 -4.77
CA ILE A 915 -52.60 -14.28 -4.07
C ILE A 915 -51.36 -14.80 -3.35
N VAL A 916 -51.48 -14.98 -2.04
CA VAL A 916 -50.43 -15.55 -1.18
C VAL A 916 -50.89 -16.89 -0.66
N ILE A 917 -50.04 -17.90 -0.77
CA ILE A 917 -50.28 -19.28 -0.33
C ILE A 917 -49.23 -19.64 0.71
N ASN A 918 -49.71 -20.07 1.88
CA ASN A 918 -48.86 -20.67 2.91
C ASN A 918 -49.04 -22.18 2.90
N SER A 919 -47.92 -22.91 2.98
CA SER A 919 -47.89 -24.37 3.06
C SER A 919 -47.28 -24.85 4.38
N SER A 920 -47.61 -26.05 4.81
CA SER A 920 -47.05 -26.68 6.02
C SER A 920 -45.57 -27.08 5.91
N SER A 921 -44.86 -26.63 4.87
CA SER A 921 -43.47 -27.01 4.57
C SER A 921 -42.50 -25.83 4.61
N ASP A 922 -42.84 -24.78 5.37
CA ASP A 922 -42.09 -23.53 5.53
C ASP A 922 -41.74 -22.83 4.20
N ARG A 923 -42.65 -22.94 3.23
CA ARG A 923 -42.58 -22.24 1.95
C ARG A 923 -43.81 -21.37 1.76
N ASN A 924 -43.57 -20.05 1.67
CA ASN A 924 -44.56 -19.06 1.30
C ASN A 924 -44.39 -18.75 -0.19
N CYS A 925 -45.49 -18.84 -0.94
CA CYS A 925 -45.50 -18.57 -2.38
C CYS A 925 -46.52 -17.48 -2.73
N PHE A 926 -46.24 -16.64 -3.71
CA PHE A 926 -47.18 -15.63 -4.18
C PHE A 926 -47.23 -15.51 -5.71
N LYS A 927 -48.37 -14.99 -6.20
CA LYS A 927 -48.63 -14.70 -7.62
C LYS A 927 -49.48 -13.44 -7.76
N VAL A 928 -49.17 -12.62 -8.76
CA VAL A 928 -49.93 -11.40 -9.09
C VAL A 928 -51.11 -11.77 -9.99
N ILE A 929 -52.29 -11.26 -9.67
CA ILE A 929 -53.50 -11.42 -10.47
C ILE A 929 -54.23 -10.09 -10.65
N LYS A 930 -55.01 -10.00 -11.73
CA LYS A 930 -55.91 -8.88 -12.00
C LYS A 930 -57.30 -9.48 -12.28
N PRO A 931 -58.34 -9.16 -11.49
CA PRO A 931 -59.71 -9.64 -11.73
C PRO A 931 -60.26 -9.17 -13.08
#